data_AF-A0A226D7J9-F1
#
_entry.id   AF-A0A226D7J9-F1
#
_cell.length_a   1.000
_cell.length_b   1.000
_cell.length_c   1.000
_cell.angle_alpha   90.00
_cell.angle_beta   90.00
_cell.angle_gamma   90.00
#
_symmetry.space_group_name_H-M   'P 1'
#
loop_
_entity.id
_entity.type
_entity.pdbx_description
1 polymer ?
#
loop_
_entity_poly.entity_id
_entity_poly.type
_entity_poly.pdbx_seq_one_letter_code
_entity_poly.pdbx_strand_id
1 'polypeptide(L)'
;MEKNLFLNFTLHFILIGNGTQISNFPPFFNTILSLNPDTPIVLDYFKTWNFFGSKFSPEIYMNPSIPLKSPPIAKLGHPSVISFIDLYRFWGPTFLARIHNRFNSLTNLLLAISATGLNPAYIFIHSSMAELLEIQNPSLIYPAIVVKLSGQFSLYQLNTIWSSMNRNLHRKPVLIGQSRQKGSIFDNTCPPSNFVNLQRHTDCIVTVIRNRLNFTNVYLPHPPWSVHGYISLGIVNQKAVVDSYILFRTADRYELLSYGEEIYFYNFLIVTKKHAILDGLESLISPFDKFTWILIISSCTGIMVMFQLQPSSLSKGLNRLQLLKNISASYFWSVTSIMGQGAIYSALTTESLPPVPETMEELSDSGLKIVTTRITFDSNRSKYNSELKDVLLRDLIENLDWKRFPAFFIILNKLNKTLTPVHIPNTALVETIINGSVFQSEENQSVTVTTSSNFALMDYHHSLKELRETIEFYSENEVILRKAEDTPFRVLILAMIRRNYVFPEISKIFRCLKESGIYDKWIETHGTKQHLFNTKEIKNAKVTESYANFFMKRMTGVGGKVGNNNWQEAKSVSLEFLGVFFVFLMVLVGIEVGLFCGEINLPRKVWRWWRNVQCRICKWWKEMKKRRRLAKLKAAKNLITKLKTRSSRGYKN
;
A
#
# COMPACT_ATOMS: atom_id res chain seq x y z
N MET A 1 15.29 8.43 26.85
CA MET A 1 16.76 8.49 26.79
C MET A 1 17.16 8.84 25.37
N GLU A 2 17.88 9.94 25.15
CA GLU A 2 18.41 10.24 23.82
C GLU A 2 19.52 9.25 23.48
N LYS A 3 19.35 8.46 22.40
CA LYS A 3 20.42 7.62 21.87
C LYS A 3 21.57 8.54 21.41
N ASN A 4 22.76 8.35 21.98
CA ASN A 4 23.98 9.03 21.55
C ASN A 4 24.23 8.68 20.07
N LEU A 5 24.32 9.70 19.20
CA LEU A 5 24.47 9.52 17.76
C LEU A 5 25.69 8.66 17.43
N PHE A 6 26.75 8.75 18.24
CA PHE A 6 28.02 8.07 17.99
C PHE A 6 28.08 6.60 18.45
N LEU A 7 27.03 6.06 19.09
CA LEU A 7 27.04 4.68 19.62
C LEU A 7 27.21 3.60 18.54
N ASN A 8 26.80 3.89 17.30
CA ASN A 8 26.89 2.94 16.18
C ASN A 8 28.09 3.24 15.26
N PHE A 9 29.01 4.10 15.69
CA PHE A 9 30.13 4.51 14.87
C PHE A 9 31.36 3.66 15.16
N THR A 10 32.21 3.45 14.15
CA THR A 10 33.56 2.95 14.37
C THR A 10 34.47 4.13 14.68
N LEU A 11 35.18 4.10 15.80
CA LEU A 11 36.15 5.13 16.17
C LEU A 11 37.46 4.83 15.47
N HIS A 12 37.90 5.73 14.61
CA HIS A 12 39.13 5.65 13.88
C HIS A 12 40.12 6.66 14.44
N PHE A 13 41.21 6.19 15.03
CA PHE A 13 42.24 7.07 15.58
C PHE A 13 43.47 7.04 14.68
N ILE A 14 43.87 8.21 14.20
CA ILE A 14 45.10 8.42 13.45
C ILE A 14 46.07 9.13 14.38
N LEU A 15 46.99 8.36 14.95
CA LEU A 15 47.92 8.83 15.98
C LEU A 15 49.34 8.89 15.42
N ILE A 16 50.10 9.88 15.89
CA ILE A 16 51.47 10.12 15.44
C ILE A 16 52.42 10.23 16.61
N GLY A 17 53.51 9.45 16.58
CA GLY A 17 54.49 9.45 17.66
C GLY A 17 55.62 8.44 17.47
N ASN A 18 56.56 8.44 18.43
CA ASN A 18 57.76 7.60 18.39
C ASN A 18 57.71 6.34 19.28
N GLY A 19 56.54 5.96 19.79
CA GLY A 19 56.37 4.78 20.65
C GLY A 19 54.97 4.16 20.61
N THR A 20 54.92 2.84 20.56
CA THR A 20 53.68 2.02 20.56
C THR A 20 53.03 1.91 21.94
N GLN A 21 53.62 2.48 22.99
CA GLN A 21 53.08 2.40 24.35
C GLN A 21 51.83 3.27 24.49
N ILE A 22 50.74 2.66 24.94
CA ILE A 22 49.42 3.29 25.17
C ILE A 22 49.50 4.46 26.18
N SER A 23 50.44 4.40 27.13
CA SER A 23 50.74 5.48 28.09
C SER A 23 51.10 6.80 27.40
N ASN A 24 51.59 6.72 26.15
CA ASN A 24 51.90 7.88 25.35
C ASN A 24 50.70 8.38 24.54
N PHE A 25 49.50 7.81 24.60
CA PHE A 25 48.39 8.39 23.84
C PHE A 25 47.87 9.69 24.48
N PRO A 26 47.27 10.58 23.69
CA PRO A 26 46.64 11.78 24.23
C PRO A 26 45.62 11.44 25.32
N PRO A 27 45.49 12.23 26.40
CA PRO A 27 44.55 11.93 27.49
C PRO A 27 43.09 11.78 27.03
N PHE A 28 42.70 12.50 25.96
CA PHE A 28 41.35 12.37 25.38
C PHE A 28 41.09 10.99 24.78
N PHE A 29 42.12 10.32 24.25
CA PHE A 29 42.02 8.97 23.69
C PHE A 29 41.57 7.97 24.76
N ASN A 30 42.30 7.93 25.88
CA ASN A 30 41.98 7.03 27.00
C ASN A 30 40.59 7.33 27.59
N THR A 31 40.20 8.60 27.61
CA THR A 31 38.86 9.02 28.08
C THR A 31 37.75 8.55 27.15
N ILE A 32 37.90 8.73 25.83
CA ILE A 32 36.89 8.28 24.86
C ILE A 32 36.76 6.75 24.90
N LEU A 33 37.89 6.04 24.97
CA LEU A 33 37.89 4.58 25.05
C LEU A 33 37.24 4.06 26.34
N SER A 34 37.62 4.60 27.51
CA SER A 34 37.09 4.12 28.79
C SER A 34 35.59 4.36 28.92
N LEU A 35 35.07 5.40 28.29
CA LEU A 35 33.64 5.73 28.30
C LEU A 35 32.83 5.00 27.21
N ASN A 36 33.47 4.30 26.27
CA ASN A 36 32.80 3.64 25.15
C ASN A 36 33.42 2.25 24.85
N PRO A 37 33.44 1.33 25.83
CA PRO A 37 34.20 0.08 25.74
C PRO A 37 33.72 -0.86 24.61
N ASP A 38 32.44 -0.79 24.24
CA ASP A 38 31.84 -1.67 23.23
C ASP A 38 31.93 -1.11 21.80
N THR A 39 32.50 0.07 21.63
CA THR A 39 32.54 0.73 20.31
C THR A 39 33.71 0.19 19.49
N PRO A 40 33.48 -0.27 18.23
CA PRO A 40 34.56 -0.75 17.39
C PRO A 40 35.63 0.33 17.16
N ILE A 41 36.91 -0.05 17.28
CA ILE A 41 38.04 0.87 17.16
C ILE A 41 38.96 0.42 16.02
N VAL A 42 39.33 1.37 15.17
CA VAL A 42 40.43 1.26 14.20
C VAL A 42 41.53 2.20 14.65
N LEU A 43 42.73 1.68 14.86
CA LEU A 43 43.88 2.46 15.27
C LEU A 43 44.94 2.41 14.17
N ASP A 44 45.19 3.55 13.55
CA ASP A 44 46.31 3.74 12.64
C ASP A 44 47.39 4.57 13.34
N TYR A 45 48.59 4.01 13.40
CA TYR A 45 49.72 4.61 14.06
C TYR A 45 50.83 4.91 13.06
N PHE A 46 51.29 6.16 13.02
CA PHE A 46 52.38 6.58 12.15
C PHE A 46 53.55 7.15 12.97
N LYS A 47 54.77 6.75 12.61
CA LYS A 47 55.98 7.30 13.23
C LYS A 47 56.19 8.77 12.88
N THR A 48 55.81 9.14 11.67
CA THR A 48 55.99 10.47 11.10
C THR A 48 54.80 10.82 10.23
N TRP A 49 54.63 12.10 9.87
CA TRP A 49 53.64 12.58 8.90
C TRP A 49 53.91 12.17 7.45
N ASN A 50 54.91 11.32 7.23
CA ASN A 50 55.15 10.71 5.95
C ASN A 50 54.22 9.50 5.77
N PHE A 51 53.20 9.66 4.92
CA PHE A 51 52.26 8.59 4.56
C PHE A 51 52.72 7.73 3.37
N PHE A 52 53.93 7.94 2.83
CA PHE A 52 54.50 7.08 1.79
C PHE A 52 54.56 5.62 2.29
N GLY A 53 54.12 4.69 1.43
CA GLY A 53 54.02 3.27 1.77
C GLY A 53 52.87 2.89 2.72
N SER A 54 52.06 3.85 3.16
CA SER A 54 50.84 3.57 3.92
C SER A 54 49.61 3.48 3.02
N LYS A 55 48.49 2.99 3.58
CA LYS A 55 47.18 3.06 2.92
C LYS A 55 46.69 4.48 2.67
N PHE A 56 47.35 5.51 3.19
CA PHE A 56 47.04 6.91 2.93
C PHE A 56 48.01 7.58 1.96
N SER A 57 48.86 6.82 1.25
CA SER A 57 49.80 7.39 0.30
C SER A 57 49.08 7.96 -0.94
N PRO A 58 49.35 9.22 -1.35
CA PRO A 58 48.75 9.81 -2.55
C PRO A 58 49.05 9.03 -3.84
N GLU A 59 50.21 8.37 -3.92
CA GLU A 59 50.66 7.62 -5.10
C GLU A 59 49.73 6.45 -5.45
N ILE A 60 49.08 5.87 -4.42
CA ILE A 60 48.10 4.79 -4.59
C ILE A 60 46.86 5.28 -5.35
N TYR A 61 46.53 6.57 -5.25
CA TYR A 61 45.31 7.16 -5.81
C TYR A 61 45.53 7.92 -7.11
N MET A 62 46.73 8.48 -7.30
CA MET A 62 47.07 9.19 -8.53
C MET A 62 47.47 8.26 -9.68
N ASN A 63 47.68 6.97 -9.41
CA ASN A 63 47.97 5.99 -10.45
C ASN A 63 46.70 5.25 -10.91
N PRO A 64 46.05 5.64 -12.02
CA PRO A 64 44.83 4.99 -12.51
C PRO A 64 45.04 3.54 -12.97
N SER A 65 46.29 3.11 -13.13
CA SER A 65 46.63 1.75 -13.57
C SER A 65 46.64 0.71 -12.45
N ILE A 66 46.53 1.11 -11.18
CA ILE A 66 46.40 0.19 -10.05
C ILE A 66 44.91 -0.06 -9.82
N PRO A 67 44.35 -1.23 -10.21
CA PRO A 67 43.00 -1.58 -9.81
C PRO A 67 43.00 -1.67 -8.28
N LEU A 68 42.40 -0.68 -7.63
CA LEU A 68 42.16 -0.67 -6.20
C LEU A 68 41.26 -1.87 -5.88
N LYS A 69 41.87 -3.04 -5.62
CA LYS A 69 41.23 -4.11 -4.87
C LYS A 69 40.97 -3.49 -3.53
N SER A 70 39.74 -3.02 -3.33
CA SER A 70 39.30 -2.53 -2.02
C SER A 70 39.74 -3.58 -1.01
N PRO A 71 40.50 -3.22 0.04
CA PRO A 71 40.69 -4.14 1.14
C PRO A 71 39.30 -4.67 1.51
N PRO A 72 39.16 -5.93 1.92
CA PRO A 72 37.89 -6.46 2.40
C PRO A 72 37.56 -5.75 3.73
N ILE A 73 37.25 -4.46 3.66
CA ILE A 73 36.46 -3.75 4.64
C ILE A 73 35.17 -4.53 4.62
N ALA A 74 35.02 -5.31 5.67
CA ALA A 74 34.13 -6.45 5.73
C ALA A 74 32.74 -6.13 5.18
N LYS A 75 32.06 -7.17 4.72
CA LYS A 75 30.60 -7.22 4.42
C LYS A 75 29.69 -6.76 5.59
N LEU A 76 30.25 -6.12 6.62
CA LEU A 76 29.52 -5.37 7.64
C LEU A 76 28.99 -4.08 6.98
N GLY A 77 27.73 -4.10 6.58
CA GLY A 77 27.01 -2.91 6.19
C GLY A 77 27.22 -1.79 7.22
N HIS A 78 27.63 -0.62 6.73
CA HIS A 78 27.68 0.65 7.44
C HIS A 78 28.40 0.68 8.80
N PRO A 79 29.74 0.82 8.85
CA PRO A 79 30.33 1.61 9.92
C PRO A 79 30.38 3.06 9.44
N SER A 80 29.48 3.89 9.96
CA SER A 80 29.76 5.32 9.96
C SER A 80 31.04 5.51 10.80
N VAL A 81 32.12 6.02 10.20
CA VAL A 81 33.42 6.17 10.89
C VAL A 81 33.54 7.56 11.48
N ILE A 82 34.02 7.67 12.72
CA ILE A 82 34.47 8.94 13.32
C ILE A 82 35.99 8.90 13.34
N SER A 83 36.65 9.82 12.65
CA SER A 83 38.11 9.90 12.68
C SER A 83 38.58 10.93 13.70
N PHE A 84 39.50 10.55 14.57
CA PHE A 84 40.24 11.44 15.47
C PHE A 84 41.68 11.52 14.98
N ILE A 85 42.16 12.72 14.69
CA ILE A 85 43.50 12.97 14.18
C ILE A 85 44.25 13.79 15.21
N ASP A 86 45.36 13.26 15.72
CA ASP A 86 46.23 13.98 16.65
C ASP A 86 47.31 14.76 15.90
N LEU A 87 47.22 16.10 15.87
CA LEU A 87 48.22 16.99 15.28
C LEU A 87 49.29 17.43 16.28
N TYR A 88 49.09 17.18 17.57
CA TYR A 88 49.87 17.81 18.65
C TYR A 88 51.33 17.33 18.71
N ARG A 89 51.67 16.19 18.08
CA ARG A 89 52.97 15.54 18.23
C ARG A 89 53.79 15.51 16.93
N PHE A 90 54.96 16.13 17.03
CA PHE A 90 56.14 15.99 16.16
C PHE A 90 56.06 16.62 14.75
N TRP A 91 56.64 17.81 14.60
CA TRP A 91 56.75 18.51 13.30
C TRP A 91 58.09 19.22 13.07
N GLY A 92 59.14 18.81 13.78
CA GLY A 92 60.47 19.38 13.62
C GLY A 92 60.67 20.75 14.30
N PRO A 93 61.92 21.25 14.34
CA PRO A 93 62.30 22.38 15.19
C PRO A 93 61.87 23.75 14.64
N THR A 94 61.73 23.93 13.32
CA THR A 94 61.52 25.26 12.72
C THR A 94 60.06 25.54 12.35
N PHE A 95 59.64 26.80 12.48
CA PHE A 95 58.26 27.25 12.25
C PHE A 95 57.80 27.14 10.78
N LEU A 96 58.66 27.48 9.82
CA LEU A 96 58.35 27.40 8.38
C LEU A 96 58.24 25.95 7.86
N ALA A 97 59.12 25.06 8.33
CA ALA A 97 59.04 23.62 8.00
C ALA A 97 57.78 22.99 8.60
N ARG A 98 57.34 23.47 9.77
CA ARG A 98 56.06 23.08 10.39
C ARG A 98 54.89 23.46 9.47
N ILE A 99 54.79 24.69 9.00
CA ILE A 99 53.64 25.15 8.18
C ILE A 99 53.57 24.42 6.83
N HIS A 100 54.67 24.35 6.08
CA HIS A 100 54.66 23.78 4.73
C HIS A 100 54.39 22.26 4.75
N ASN A 101 55.00 21.53 5.69
CA ASN A 101 54.74 20.09 5.83
C ASN A 101 53.34 19.81 6.42
N ARG A 102 52.82 20.66 7.32
CA ARG A 102 51.50 20.47 7.95
C ARG A 102 50.35 20.51 6.95
N PHE A 103 50.31 21.57 6.15
CA PHE A 103 49.19 21.77 5.25
C PHE A 103 49.13 20.69 4.18
N ASN A 104 50.28 20.37 3.58
CA ASN A 104 50.38 19.34 2.55
C ASN A 104 50.09 17.95 3.13
N SER A 105 50.63 17.61 4.30
CA SER A 105 50.42 16.28 4.89
C SER A 105 49.00 16.07 5.40
N LEU A 106 48.39 17.06 6.05
CA LEU A 106 46.99 16.98 6.48
C LEU A 106 46.05 16.96 5.27
N THR A 107 46.28 17.81 4.26
CA THR A 107 45.49 17.80 3.02
C THR A 107 45.60 16.45 2.33
N ASN A 108 46.81 15.92 2.18
CA ASN A 108 47.05 14.60 1.59
C ASN A 108 46.37 13.49 2.41
N LEU A 109 46.41 13.56 3.74
CA LEU A 109 45.72 12.62 4.60
C LEU A 109 44.20 12.69 4.41
N LEU A 110 43.61 13.88 4.38
CA LEU A 110 42.18 14.07 4.19
C LEU A 110 41.74 13.60 2.78
N LEU A 111 42.53 13.91 1.75
CA LEU A 111 42.32 13.42 0.40
C LEU A 111 42.43 11.90 0.33
N ALA A 112 43.40 11.31 1.02
CA ALA A 112 43.57 9.87 1.08
C ALA A 112 42.44 9.19 1.86
N ILE A 113 41.99 9.76 2.99
CA ILE A 113 40.80 9.29 3.72
C ILE A 113 39.56 9.31 2.82
N SER A 114 39.38 10.36 2.02
CA SER A 114 38.32 10.42 1.01
C SER A 114 38.48 9.31 -0.04
N ALA A 115 39.70 9.14 -0.58
CA ALA A 115 39.99 8.20 -1.64
C ALA A 115 39.98 6.72 -1.22
N THR A 116 40.27 6.40 0.05
CA THR A 116 40.10 5.05 0.63
C THR A 116 38.64 4.60 0.68
N GLY A 117 37.68 5.52 0.51
CA GLY A 117 36.27 5.24 0.73
C GLY A 117 35.88 5.10 2.19
N LEU A 118 36.79 5.39 3.14
CA LEU A 118 36.48 5.43 4.57
C LEU A 118 35.42 6.48 4.90
N ASN A 119 35.39 7.60 4.14
CA ASN A 119 34.40 8.68 4.20
C ASN A 119 33.85 8.90 5.62
N PRO A 120 34.72 9.27 6.59
CA PRO A 120 34.29 9.44 7.96
C PRO A 120 33.21 10.51 8.02
N ALA A 121 32.16 10.26 8.79
CA ALA A 121 31.09 11.24 8.95
C ALA A 121 31.57 12.47 9.73
N TYR A 122 32.57 12.28 10.59
CA TYR A 122 33.15 13.31 11.45
C TYR A 122 34.66 13.14 11.51
N ILE A 123 35.38 14.25 11.43
CA ILE A 123 36.83 14.31 11.66
C ILE A 123 37.08 15.29 12.80
N PHE A 124 37.55 14.77 13.93
CA PHE A 124 37.97 15.56 15.07
C PHE A 124 39.49 15.72 15.02
N ILE A 125 39.94 16.96 14.99
CA ILE A 125 41.36 17.29 14.91
C ILE A 125 41.79 17.81 16.28
N HIS A 126 42.68 17.09 16.95
CA HIS A 126 43.30 17.53 18.19
C HIS A 126 44.54 18.36 17.86
N SER A 127 44.49 19.66 18.17
CA SER A 127 45.54 20.63 17.84
C SER A 127 45.58 21.73 18.91
N SER A 128 46.71 22.41 19.08
CA SER A 128 46.75 23.60 19.94
C SER A 128 46.05 24.80 19.28
N MET A 129 45.62 25.78 20.08
CA MET A 129 44.90 26.96 19.57
C MET A 129 45.75 27.83 18.65
N ALA A 130 47.04 27.97 18.96
CA ALA A 130 47.99 28.69 18.11
C ALA A 130 48.08 28.05 16.72
N GLU A 131 48.10 26.72 16.68
CA GLU A 131 48.17 25.95 15.43
C GLU A 131 46.87 25.99 14.62
N LEU A 132 45.71 26.07 15.28
CA LEU A 132 44.41 26.16 14.60
C LEU A 132 44.20 27.52 13.92
N LEU A 133 44.66 28.60 14.55
CA LEU A 133 44.62 29.95 13.97
C LEU A 133 45.52 30.06 12.73
N GLU A 134 46.60 29.27 12.66
CA GLU A 134 47.48 29.17 11.50
C GLU A 134 46.88 28.32 10.36
N ILE A 135 45.96 27.39 10.66
CA ILE A 135 45.31 26.51 9.67
C ILE A 135 44.15 27.20 8.93
N GLN A 136 43.64 28.33 9.43
CA GLN A 136 42.57 29.12 8.81
C GLN A 136 43.03 29.86 7.53
N ASN A 137 43.80 29.19 6.67
CA ASN A 137 44.03 29.67 5.31
C ASN A 137 42.71 29.50 4.52
N PRO A 138 42.13 30.58 3.97
CA PRO A 138 40.81 30.57 3.33
C PRO A 138 40.69 29.66 2.09
N SER A 139 41.79 29.06 1.63
CA SER A 139 41.86 28.20 0.45
C SER A 139 41.41 26.75 0.68
N LEU A 140 41.26 26.28 1.93
CA LEU A 140 40.78 24.93 2.20
C LEU A 140 39.26 24.84 2.04
N ILE A 141 38.83 24.03 1.07
CA ILE A 141 37.44 23.88 0.58
C ILE A 141 36.49 23.22 1.60
N TYR A 142 36.96 22.86 2.81
CA TYR A 142 36.15 22.20 3.81
C TYR A 142 35.69 23.17 4.90
N PRO A 143 34.37 23.37 5.10
CA PRO A 143 33.86 24.16 6.22
C PRO A 143 34.17 23.44 7.54
N ALA A 144 35.31 23.75 8.15
CA ALA A 144 35.68 23.25 9.46
C ALA A 144 35.15 24.18 10.55
N ILE A 145 34.38 23.64 11.50
CA ILE A 145 34.00 24.34 12.72
C ILE A 145 35.07 24.02 13.76
N VAL A 146 35.83 25.03 14.16
CA VAL A 146 36.84 24.88 15.21
C VAL A 146 36.17 25.04 16.57
N VAL A 147 36.28 24.01 17.41
CA VAL A 147 35.68 24.00 18.76
C VAL A 147 36.78 23.74 19.75
N LYS A 148 37.00 24.70 20.65
CA LYS A 148 37.94 24.52 21.75
C LYS A 148 37.27 23.64 22.80
N LEU A 149 37.74 22.41 22.91
CA LEU A 149 37.32 21.45 23.93
C LEU A 149 38.40 21.38 25.01
N SER A 150 38.09 21.85 26.23
CA SER A 150 38.96 21.72 27.41
C SER A 150 38.38 20.72 28.42
N GLY A 151 39.12 19.64 28.75
CA GLY A 151 38.73 18.66 29.76
C GLY A 151 38.55 17.22 29.23
N GLN A 152 37.93 16.38 30.05
CA GLN A 152 37.53 15.01 29.68
C GLN A 152 36.19 15.05 28.94
N PHE A 153 36.12 14.43 27.75
CA PHE A 153 34.91 14.42 26.92
C PHE A 153 34.43 13.00 26.63
N SER A 154 33.14 12.77 26.84
CA SER A 154 32.44 11.58 26.35
C SER A 154 31.91 11.80 24.92
N LEU A 155 31.67 10.70 24.19
CA LEU A 155 30.96 10.78 22.90
C LEU A 155 29.59 11.47 23.05
N TYR A 156 28.91 11.28 24.19
CA TYR A 156 27.65 11.97 24.47
C TYR A 156 27.82 13.49 24.57
N GLN A 157 28.87 13.97 25.25
CA GLN A 157 29.17 15.40 25.33
C GLN A 157 29.55 15.97 23.96
N LEU A 158 30.37 15.25 23.19
CA LEU A 158 30.70 15.64 21.81
C LEU A 158 29.44 15.75 20.96
N ASN A 159 28.50 14.82 21.12
CA ASN A 159 27.22 14.83 20.43
C ASN A 159 26.39 16.06 20.82
N THR A 160 26.27 16.36 22.11
CA THR A 160 25.55 17.54 22.61
C THR A 160 26.15 18.84 22.12
N ILE A 161 27.48 18.95 22.13
CA ILE A 161 28.20 20.12 21.61
C ILE A 161 27.94 20.23 20.10
N TRP A 162 28.13 19.15 19.35
CA TRP A 162 27.89 19.12 17.91
C TRP A 162 26.45 19.51 17.55
N SER A 163 25.45 18.91 18.20
CA SER A 163 24.03 19.19 17.94
C SER A 163 23.67 20.62 18.33
N SER A 164 24.30 21.20 19.37
CA SER A 164 24.05 22.60 19.74
C SER A 164 24.62 23.59 18.71
N MET A 165 25.81 23.33 18.17
CA MET A 165 26.43 24.18 17.14
C MET A 165 25.74 24.07 15.78
N ASN A 166 25.25 22.89 15.43
CA ASN A 166 24.61 22.63 14.14
C ASN A 166 23.09 22.71 14.19
N ARG A 167 22.50 23.12 15.32
CA ARG A 167 21.04 23.18 15.51
C ARG A 167 20.32 24.03 14.46
N ASN A 168 21.00 25.03 13.91
CA ASN A 168 20.45 25.92 12.89
C ASN A 168 21.05 25.70 11.49
N LEU A 169 21.86 24.65 11.29
CA LEU A 169 22.63 24.39 10.07
C LEU A 169 23.35 25.62 9.51
N HIS A 170 23.72 26.55 10.39
CA HIS A 170 24.28 27.87 10.05
C HIS A 170 23.46 28.67 9.03
N ARG A 171 22.13 28.46 8.99
CA ARG A 171 21.20 29.06 8.01
C ARG A 171 21.58 28.79 6.56
N LYS A 172 22.35 27.72 6.32
CA LYS A 172 22.88 27.40 4.99
C LYS A 172 21.76 26.90 4.07
N PRO A 173 21.89 27.12 2.74
CA PRO A 173 20.91 26.64 1.78
C PRO A 173 20.95 25.11 1.68
N VAL A 174 19.77 24.49 1.81
CA VAL A 174 19.54 23.06 1.54
C VAL A 174 18.64 22.95 0.33
N LEU A 175 19.11 22.24 -0.68
CA LEU A 175 18.37 21.99 -1.91
C LEU A 175 17.34 20.89 -1.67
N ILE A 176 16.08 21.19 -1.99
CA ILE A 176 14.98 20.23 -1.91
C ILE A 176 14.66 19.74 -3.33
N GLY A 177 14.99 18.49 -3.60
CA GLY A 177 14.68 17.79 -4.85
C GLY A 177 13.16 17.64 -5.06
N GLN A 178 12.76 17.70 -6.33
CA GLN A 178 11.42 17.37 -6.84
C GLN A 178 10.20 18.20 -6.37
N SER A 179 10.34 19.21 -5.52
CA SER A 179 9.20 20.13 -5.29
C SER A 179 9.02 21.05 -6.51
N ARG A 180 8.13 20.66 -7.43
CA ARG A 180 7.71 21.44 -8.61
C ARG A 180 6.75 22.59 -8.25
N GLN A 181 6.52 22.89 -6.98
CA GLN A 181 5.63 23.99 -6.62
C GLN A 181 6.24 25.32 -7.07
N LYS A 182 5.69 25.87 -8.15
CA LYS A 182 5.82 27.28 -8.52
C LYS A 182 5.01 28.08 -7.49
N GLY A 183 5.63 28.36 -6.34
CA GLY A 183 4.97 29.08 -5.27
C GLY A 183 5.90 29.18 -4.06
N SER A 184 5.99 30.38 -3.50
CA SER A 184 6.78 30.63 -2.31
C SER A 184 6.08 29.95 -1.12
N ILE A 185 6.70 28.94 -0.50
CA ILE A 185 6.21 28.24 0.72
C ILE A 185 6.39 29.17 1.93
N PHE A 186 5.77 30.34 1.88
CA PHE A 186 5.77 31.32 2.96
C PHE A 186 4.41 31.16 3.64
N ASP A 187 4.45 30.69 4.90
CA ASP A 187 3.32 30.56 5.84
C ASP A 187 2.40 29.34 5.75
N ASN A 188 2.87 28.23 5.18
CA ASN A 188 2.06 27.02 5.12
C ASN A 188 2.03 26.27 6.44
N THR A 189 0.91 26.41 7.16
CA THR A 189 0.49 25.51 8.23
C THR A 189 0.17 24.13 7.66
N CYS A 190 0.98 23.14 8.04
CA CYS A 190 0.68 21.75 7.72
C CYS A 190 -0.62 21.30 8.37
N PRO A 191 -1.36 20.36 7.76
CA PRO A 191 -2.56 19.80 8.36
C PRO A 191 -2.28 19.29 9.78
N PRO A 192 -3.28 19.37 10.69
CA PRO A 192 -4.72 19.39 10.36
C PRO A 192 -5.38 20.77 10.19
N SER A 193 -4.72 21.87 10.56
CA SER A 193 -5.41 23.16 10.78
C SER A 193 -5.79 23.95 9.53
N ASN A 194 -5.21 23.64 8.36
CA ASN A 194 -5.51 24.36 7.12
C ASN A 194 -5.92 23.41 5.99
N PHE A 195 -7.22 23.31 5.72
CA PHE A 195 -7.75 22.48 4.63
C PHE A 195 -7.74 23.17 3.26
N VAL A 196 -7.53 24.49 3.20
CA VAL A 196 -7.71 25.29 1.99
C VAL A 196 -6.57 25.08 1.00
N ASN A 197 -5.34 25.00 1.49
CA ASN A 197 -4.17 24.83 0.63
C ASN A 197 -3.83 23.34 0.44
N LEU A 198 -3.74 22.92 -0.82
CA LEU A 198 -3.29 21.59 -1.24
C LEU A 198 -1.76 21.52 -1.13
N GLN A 199 -1.26 21.35 0.09
CA GLN A 199 0.16 21.11 0.33
C GLN A 199 0.46 19.61 0.21
N ARG A 200 1.58 19.25 -0.43
CA ARG A 200 2.05 17.87 -0.49
C ARG A 200 2.58 17.45 0.87
N HIS A 201 2.40 16.18 1.23
CA HIS A 201 2.93 15.64 2.49
C HIS A 201 4.46 15.78 2.57
N THR A 202 5.17 15.70 1.44
CA THR A 202 6.62 15.93 1.35
C THR A 202 7.00 17.36 1.74
N ASP A 203 6.23 18.37 1.32
CA ASP A 203 6.49 19.76 1.67
C ASP A 203 6.29 19.98 3.18
N CYS A 204 5.38 19.23 3.79
CA CYS A 204 5.15 19.28 5.23
C CYS A 204 6.32 18.72 6.04
N ILE A 205 6.89 17.59 5.63
CA ILE A 205 8.12 17.09 6.24
C ILE A 205 9.23 18.14 6.10
N VAL A 206 9.45 18.65 4.89
CA VAL A 206 10.49 19.65 4.61
C VAL A 206 10.30 20.87 5.50
N THR A 207 9.06 21.32 5.71
CA THR A 207 8.73 22.44 6.60
C THR A 207 9.07 22.14 8.06
N VAL A 208 8.75 20.94 8.57
CA VAL A 208 9.11 20.54 9.93
C VAL A 208 10.62 20.44 10.10
N ILE A 209 11.33 19.84 9.15
CA ILE A 209 12.79 19.75 9.20
C ILE A 209 13.39 21.16 9.14
N ARG A 210 12.91 22.02 8.23
CA ARG A 210 13.31 23.43 8.12
C ARG A 210 13.13 24.16 9.43
N ASN A 211 11.97 24.07 10.06
CA ASN A 211 11.68 24.76 11.31
C ASN A 211 12.53 24.21 12.47
N ARG A 212 12.79 22.90 12.47
CA ARG A 212 13.58 22.25 13.52
C ARG A 212 15.08 22.56 13.41
N LEU A 213 15.59 22.61 12.18
CA LEU A 213 17.00 22.78 11.86
C LEU A 213 17.36 24.19 11.34
N ASN A 214 16.39 25.11 11.30
CA ASN A 214 16.50 26.52 10.90
C ASN A 214 17.36 26.80 9.66
N PHE A 215 17.16 26.03 8.58
CA PHE A 215 17.86 26.23 7.31
C PHE A 215 17.01 26.96 6.25
N THR A 216 17.65 27.38 5.17
CA THR A 216 16.98 28.03 4.03
C THR A 216 16.69 27.00 2.94
N ASN A 217 15.42 26.80 2.59
CA ASN A 217 15.05 25.93 1.48
C ASN A 217 15.44 26.58 0.16
N VAL A 218 16.08 25.82 -0.71
CA VAL A 218 16.30 26.19 -2.11
C VAL A 218 15.64 25.15 -2.99
N TYR A 219 14.98 25.61 -4.07
CA TYR A 219 14.33 24.75 -5.05
C TYR A 219 15.02 24.88 -6.40
N LEU A 220 14.76 23.94 -7.29
CA LEU A 220 15.28 23.96 -8.66
C LEU A 220 14.67 25.11 -9.49
N PRO A 221 15.41 25.68 -10.46
CA PRO A 221 16.73 25.29 -10.94
C PRO A 221 17.86 25.55 -9.93
N HIS A 222 18.96 24.78 -10.03
CA HIS A 222 20.08 24.89 -9.10
C HIS A 222 20.57 26.34 -9.06
N PRO A 223 20.69 26.96 -7.88
CA PRO A 223 21.32 28.26 -7.80
C PRO A 223 22.78 28.16 -8.24
N PRO A 224 23.39 29.26 -8.74
CA PRO A 224 24.80 29.27 -9.11
C PRO A 224 25.74 29.11 -7.91
N TRP A 225 25.25 29.20 -6.67
CA TRP A 225 26.03 29.06 -5.44
C TRP A 225 25.96 27.65 -4.83
N SER A 226 26.94 27.31 -4.00
CA SER A 226 27.05 26.02 -3.33
C SER A 226 25.86 25.76 -2.38
N VAL A 227 25.17 24.63 -2.58
CA VAL A 227 24.17 24.10 -1.64
C VAL A 227 24.83 23.11 -0.68
N HIS A 228 24.50 23.16 0.61
CA HIS A 228 25.16 22.36 1.65
C HIS A 228 24.53 20.99 1.88
N GLY A 229 23.27 20.84 1.52
CA GLY A 229 22.54 19.58 1.59
C GLY A 229 21.64 19.44 0.38
N TYR A 230 21.29 18.20 0.09
CA TYR A 230 20.31 17.85 -0.92
C TYR A 230 19.37 16.81 -0.34
N ILE A 231 18.09 17.15 -0.21
CA ILE A 231 17.04 16.24 0.25
C ILE A 231 16.14 15.96 -0.94
N SER A 232 16.02 14.70 -1.34
CA SER A 232 15.12 14.28 -2.40
C SER A 232 14.04 13.39 -1.82
N LEU A 233 12.78 13.79 -1.99
CA LEU A 233 11.62 13.04 -1.53
C LEU A 233 10.79 12.63 -2.74
N GLY A 234 10.17 11.46 -2.70
CA GLY A 234 9.28 11.03 -3.78
C GLY A 234 9.99 10.31 -4.94
N ILE A 235 11.20 9.78 -4.73
CA ILE A 235 11.93 9.11 -5.81
C ILE A 235 11.50 7.64 -5.93
N VAL A 236 10.96 7.26 -7.09
CA VAL A 236 10.68 5.86 -7.42
C VAL A 236 11.97 5.03 -7.41
N ASN A 237 11.97 3.91 -6.71
CA ASN A 237 13.10 2.97 -6.64
C ASN A 237 13.30 2.26 -7.98
N GLN A 238 14.06 2.89 -8.87
CA GLN A 238 14.44 2.33 -10.16
C GLN A 238 15.91 1.92 -10.13
N LYS A 239 16.28 0.86 -10.84
CA LYS A 239 17.68 0.42 -10.98
C LYS A 239 18.62 1.58 -11.35
N ALA A 240 18.24 2.40 -12.33
CA ALA A 240 19.01 3.57 -12.74
C ALA A 240 19.23 4.55 -11.58
N VAL A 241 18.23 4.77 -10.72
CA VAL A 241 18.34 5.63 -9.53
C VAL A 241 19.26 5.00 -8.49
N VAL A 242 19.08 3.71 -8.21
CA VAL A 242 19.93 2.98 -7.25
C VAL A 242 21.38 3.01 -7.68
N ASP A 243 21.65 2.70 -8.95
CA ASP A 243 22.99 2.66 -9.52
C ASP A 243 23.64 4.05 -9.52
N SER A 244 22.90 5.10 -9.91
CA SER A 244 23.44 6.46 -10.06
C SER A 244 23.53 7.27 -8.77
N TYR A 245 22.66 7.05 -7.79
CA TYR A 245 22.63 7.86 -6.57
C TYR A 245 23.09 7.10 -5.32
N ILE A 246 22.81 5.80 -5.21
CA ILE A 246 23.03 5.02 -3.98
C ILE A 246 24.31 4.20 -4.05
N LEU A 247 24.55 3.51 -5.17
CA LEU A 247 25.72 2.68 -5.40
C LEU A 247 26.91 3.47 -5.96
N PHE A 248 26.66 4.66 -6.48
CA PHE A 248 27.69 5.51 -7.05
C PHE A 248 28.71 5.95 -5.99
N ARG A 249 30.00 5.66 -6.24
CA ARG A 249 31.11 5.84 -5.30
C ARG A 249 31.73 7.24 -5.36
N THR A 250 30.91 8.30 -5.36
CA THR A 250 31.45 9.67 -5.27
C THR A 250 31.25 10.25 -3.88
N ALA A 251 31.95 11.35 -3.60
CA ALA A 251 31.76 12.15 -2.38
C ALA A 251 30.30 12.67 -2.25
N ASP A 252 29.53 12.63 -3.34
CA ASP A 252 28.15 13.11 -3.42
C ASP A 252 27.12 11.99 -3.23
N ARG A 253 27.54 10.89 -2.60
CA ARG A 253 26.70 9.72 -2.37
C ARG A 253 25.43 10.08 -1.62
N TYR A 254 24.32 9.50 -2.07
CA TYR A 254 23.04 9.60 -1.38
C TYR A 254 22.87 8.43 -0.41
N GLU A 255 22.28 8.72 0.73
CA GLU A 255 21.82 7.72 1.68
C GLU A 255 20.29 7.66 1.70
N LEU A 256 19.79 6.43 1.82
CA LEU A 256 18.37 6.17 1.99
C LEU A 256 17.94 6.50 3.40
N LEU A 257 16.84 7.22 3.53
CA LEU A 257 16.19 7.45 4.81
C LEU A 257 15.31 6.25 5.14
N SER A 258 15.74 5.38 6.07
CA SER A 258 15.05 4.14 6.46
C SER A 258 13.59 4.29 6.95
N TYR A 259 13.10 5.52 7.15
CA TYR A 259 11.73 5.83 7.59
C TYR A 259 10.98 6.76 6.63
N GLY A 260 11.63 7.18 5.55
CA GLY A 260 11.02 7.99 4.49
C GLY A 260 10.62 7.16 3.27
N GLU A 261 10.54 5.84 3.42
CA GLU A 261 10.05 4.95 2.38
C GLU A 261 8.51 4.90 2.39
N GLU A 262 7.94 4.93 1.20
CA GLU A 262 6.51 4.77 0.96
C GLU A 262 6.31 3.58 0.03
N ILE A 263 5.43 2.66 0.43
CA ILE A 263 5.14 1.46 -0.36
C ILE A 263 3.77 1.63 -0.99
N TYR A 264 3.74 1.63 -2.32
CA TYR A 264 2.52 1.68 -3.11
C TYR A 264 2.26 0.32 -3.73
N PHE A 265 1.04 -0.17 -3.55
CA PHE A 265 0.56 -1.42 -4.13
C PHE A 265 -0.26 -1.10 -5.37
N TYR A 266 -0.07 -1.86 -6.45
CA TYR A 266 -1.00 -1.82 -7.57
C TYR A 266 -2.15 -2.78 -7.32
N ASN A 267 -3.34 -2.30 -7.64
CA ASN A 267 -4.53 -3.13 -7.76
C ASN A 267 -5.09 -2.95 -9.16
N PHE A 268 -6.14 -3.70 -9.48
CA PHE A 268 -6.97 -3.37 -10.63
C PHE A 268 -8.44 -3.25 -10.26
N LEU A 269 -9.12 -2.44 -11.05
CA LEU A 269 -10.53 -2.12 -10.95
C LEU A 269 -11.16 -2.38 -12.31
N ILE A 270 -12.24 -3.15 -12.34
CA ILE A 270 -12.94 -3.42 -13.59
C ILE A 270 -14.09 -2.45 -13.70
N VAL A 271 -14.06 -1.70 -14.78
CA VAL A 271 -15.08 -0.72 -15.15
C VAL A 271 -16.01 -1.41 -16.14
N THR A 272 -17.20 -1.76 -15.67
CA THR A 272 -18.27 -2.29 -16.52
C THR A 272 -19.42 -1.31 -16.52
N LYS A 273 -20.04 -1.11 -17.68
CA LYS A 273 -21.34 -0.46 -17.70
C LYS A 273 -22.36 -1.40 -17.07
N LYS A 274 -23.31 -0.82 -16.36
CA LYS A 274 -24.50 -1.53 -15.94
C LYS A 274 -25.22 -1.98 -17.19
N HIS A 275 -25.31 -3.28 -17.40
CA HIS A 275 -26.20 -3.78 -18.44
C HIS A 275 -27.62 -3.34 -18.10
N ALA A 276 -28.38 -2.95 -19.13
CA ALA A 276 -29.82 -2.88 -19.00
C ALA A 276 -30.28 -4.21 -18.38
N ILE A 277 -31.24 -4.13 -17.45
CA ILE A 277 -31.88 -5.28 -16.81
C ILE A 277 -32.06 -6.37 -17.88
N LEU A 278 -31.74 -7.63 -17.56
CA LEU A 278 -31.92 -8.76 -18.48
C LEU A 278 -33.38 -8.79 -18.94
N ASP A 279 -33.64 -8.09 -20.04
CA ASP A 279 -34.95 -7.96 -20.65
C ASP A 279 -35.16 -9.22 -21.48
N GLY A 280 -35.73 -10.25 -20.85
CA GLY A 280 -36.01 -11.50 -21.55
C GLY A 280 -36.38 -12.65 -20.63
N LEU A 281 -36.85 -13.74 -21.24
CA LEU A 281 -37.20 -14.99 -20.56
C LEU A 281 -36.01 -15.60 -19.78
N GLU A 282 -34.78 -15.24 -20.14
CA GLU A 282 -33.57 -15.69 -19.47
C GLU A 282 -33.48 -15.20 -18.03
N SER A 283 -33.96 -13.99 -17.70
CA SER A 283 -34.00 -13.51 -16.31
C SER A 283 -34.99 -14.29 -15.44
N LEU A 284 -36.07 -14.80 -16.03
CA LEU A 284 -37.02 -15.67 -15.33
C LEU A 284 -36.45 -17.05 -15.03
N ILE A 285 -35.50 -17.53 -15.84
CA ILE A 285 -34.90 -18.88 -15.71
C ILE A 285 -33.60 -18.85 -14.87
N SER A 286 -32.89 -17.72 -14.89
CA SER A 286 -31.66 -17.41 -14.13
C SER A 286 -31.67 -17.68 -12.61
N PRO A 287 -32.77 -17.49 -11.83
CA PRO A 287 -32.71 -17.66 -10.37
C PRO A 287 -32.29 -19.05 -9.90
N PHE A 288 -32.41 -20.07 -10.75
CA PHE A 288 -32.07 -21.44 -10.41
C PHE A 288 -30.97 -21.94 -11.34
N ASP A 289 -29.94 -22.56 -10.76
CA ASP A 289 -28.92 -23.22 -11.53
C ASP A 289 -29.48 -24.43 -12.30
N LYS A 290 -28.74 -24.89 -13.30
CA LYS A 290 -29.14 -26.02 -14.15
C LYS A 290 -29.50 -27.25 -13.32
N PHE A 291 -28.80 -27.50 -12.21
CA PHE A 291 -29.08 -28.64 -11.33
C PHE A 291 -30.39 -28.48 -10.58
N THR A 292 -30.70 -27.30 -10.06
CA THR A 292 -31.97 -27.05 -9.37
C THR A 292 -33.14 -27.26 -10.33
N TRP A 293 -33.05 -26.80 -11.58
CA TRP A 293 -34.06 -27.09 -12.59
C TRP A 293 -34.25 -28.59 -12.85
N ILE A 294 -33.15 -29.34 -13.02
CA ILE A 294 -33.19 -30.79 -13.21
C ILE A 294 -33.82 -31.48 -12.00
N LEU A 295 -33.46 -31.07 -10.77
CA LEU A 295 -34.02 -31.62 -9.54
C LEU A 295 -35.51 -31.31 -9.39
N ILE A 296 -35.94 -30.09 -9.71
CA ILE A 296 -37.35 -29.70 -9.72
C ILE A 296 -38.10 -30.58 -10.73
N ILE A 297 -37.66 -30.62 -12.00
CA ILE A 297 -38.32 -31.42 -13.04
C ILE A 297 -38.34 -32.91 -12.64
N SER A 298 -37.22 -33.46 -12.20
CA SER A 298 -37.11 -34.86 -11.77
C SER A 298 -38.03 -35.18 -10.60
N SER A 299 -38.13 -34.29 -9.61
CA SER A 299 -39.05 -34.48 -8.48
C SER A 299 -40.51 -34.47 -8.94
N CYS A 300 -40.85 -33.58 -9.88
CA CYS A 300 -42.18 -33.47 -10.46
C CYS A 300 -42.55 -34.73 -11.24
N THR A 301 -41.63 -35.24 -12.07
CA THR A 301 -41.82 -36.49 -12.81
C THR A 301 -41.94 -37.68 -11.86
N GLY A 302 -41.10 -37.76 -10.82
CA GLY A 302 -41.14 -38.83 -9.83
C GLY A 302 -42.48 -38.88 -9.07
N ILE A 303 -43.01 -37.72 -8.69
CA ILE A 303 -44.33 -37.60 -8.06
C ILE A 303 -45.43 -38.05 -9.04
N MET A 304 -45.38 -37.61 -10.30
CA MET A 304 -46.35 -38.04 -11.33
C MET A 304 -46.33 -39.56 -11.56
N VAL A 305 -45.15 -40.17 -11.64
CA VAL A 305 -44.98 -41.62 -11.81
C VAL A 305 -45.50 -42.38 -10.59
N MET A 306 -45.18 -41.92 -9.37
CA MET A 306 -45.72 -42.48 -8.12
C MET A 306 -47.25 -42.50 -8.12
N PHE A 307 -47.89 -41.43 -8.62
CA PHE A 307 -49.35 -41.37 -8.72
C PHE A 307 -49.94 -42.26 -9.81
N GLN A 308 -49.27 -42.40 -10.96
CA GLN A 308 -49.71 -43.32 -12.02
C GLN A 308 -49.60 -44.78 -11.59
N LEU A 309 -48.58 -45.13 -10.81
CA LEU A 309 -48.33 -46.48 -10.31
C LEU A 309 -49.18 -46.83 -9.08
N GLN A 310 -49.96 -45.90 -8.54
CA GLN A 310 -50.78 -46.17 -7.37
C GLN A 310 -51.89 -47.19 -7.71
N PRO A 311 -51.91 -48.38 -7.09
CA PRO A 311 -52.77 -49.48 -7.51
C PRO A 311 -54.25 -49.12 -7.31
N SER A 312 -55.06 -49.45 -8.32
CA SER A 312 -56.51 -49.20 -8.38
C SER A 312 -57.31 -49.81 -7.23
N SER A 313 -56.71 -50.72 -6.46
CA SER A 313 -57.32 -51.31 -5.27
C SER A 313 -57.55 -50.31 -4.12
N LEU A 314 -56.74 -49.24 -4.03
CA LEU A 314 -56.91 -48.19 -3.02
C LEU A 314 -57.97 -47.12 -3.39
N SER A 315 -58.47 -47.10 -4.63
CA SER A 315 -59.36 -46.03 -5.10
C SER A 315 -60.86 -46.34 -4.98
N LYS A 316 -61.26 -47.44 -4.34
CA LYS A 316 -62.67 -47.87 -4.28
C LYS A 316 -63.61 -46.96 -3.46
N GLY A 317 -63.10 -45.91 -2.81
CA GLY A 317 -63.92 -44.98 -2.02
C GLY A 317 -63.63 -43.49 -2.21
N LEU A 318 -62.63 -43.12 -3.02
CA LEU A 318 -62.30 -41.73 -3.30
C LEU A 318 -62.43 -41.47 -4.79
N ASN A 319 -63.25 -40.48 -5.17
CA ASN A 319 -63.35 -40.00 -6.54
C ASN A 319 -61.95 -39.65 -7.04
N ARG A 320 -61.41 -40.45 -7.94
CA ARG A 320 -60.07 -40.32 -8.52
C ARG A 320 -59.84 -38.90 -9.07
N LEU A 321 -60.90 -38.28 -9.58
CA LEU A 321 -60.95 -36.89 -10.05
C LEU A 321 -60.65 -35.86 -8.95
N GLN A 322 -61.14 -36.10 -7.73
CA GLN A 322 -61.02 -35.18 -6.61
C GLN A 322 -59.62 -35.25 -5.97
N LEU A 323 -59.03 -36.44 -5.94
CA LEU A 323 -57.64 -36.62 -5.55
C LEU A 323 -56.70 -35.93 -6.55
N LEU A 324 -56.94 -36.11 -7.86
CA LEU A 324 -56.20 -35.42 -8.92
C LEU A 324 -56.31 -33.90 -8.80
N LYS A 325 -57.51 -33.36 -8.56
CA LYS A 325 -57.72 -31.91 -8.33
C LYS A 325 -56.94 -31.39 -7.12
N ASN A 326 -56.97 -32.10 -6.00
CA ASN A 326 -56.30 -31.65 -4.78
C ASN A 326 -54.77 -31.69 -4.91
N ILE A 327 -54.24 -32.71 -5.58
CA ILE A 327 -52.80 -32.82 -5.84
C ILE A 327 -52.37 -31.79 -6.86
N SER A 328 -53.11 -31.59 -7.96
CA SER A 328 -52.78 -30.58 -8.95
C SER A 328 -52.81 -29.17 -8.35
N ALA A 329 -53.78 -28.89 -7.47
CA ALA A 329 -53.84 -27.63 -6.75
C ALA A 329 -52.65 -27.47 -5.79
N SER A 330 -52.37 -28.47 -4.93
CA SER A 330 -51.23 -28.42 -4.00
C SER A 330 -49.88 -28.32 -4.72
N TYR A 331 -49.75 -28.97 -5.86
CA TYR A 331 -48.59 -28.86 -6.75
C TYR A 331 -48.46 -27.46 -7.35
N PHE A 332 -49.54 -26.91 -7.92
CA PHE A 332 -49.57 -25.56 -8.46
C PHE A 332 -49.18 -24.53 -7.40
N TRP A 333 -49.71 -24.66 -6.17
CA TRP A 333 -49.38 -23.81 -5.02
C TRP A 333 -47.92 -23.89 -4.61
N SER A 334 -47.35 -25.09 -4.57
CA SER A 334 -45.94 -25.28 -4.17
C SER A 334 -44.98 -24.69 -5.22
N VAL A 335 -45.27 -24.89 -6.51
CA VAL A 335 -44.47 -24.32 -7.60
C VAL A 335 -44.60 -22.80 -7.64
N THR A 336 -45.82 -22.27 -7.55
CA THR A 336 -46.05 -20.82 -7.54
C THR A 336 -45.51 -20.14 -6.28
N SER A 337 -45.48 -20.79 -5.11
CA SER A 337 -44.88 -20.20 -3.91
C SER A 337 -43.35 -20.15 -3.98
N ILE A 338 -42.72 -21.19 -4.54
CA ILE A 338 -41.26 -21.26 -4.72
C ILE A 338 -40.80 -20.25 -5.78
N MET A 339 -41.54 -20.14 -6.88
CA MET A 339 -41.23 -19.21 -7.97
C MET A 339 -41.61 -17.77 -7.64
N GLY A 340 -42.80 -17.55 -7.09
CA GLY A 340 -43.49 -16.26 -7.14
C GLY A 340 -43.07 -15.20 -6.12
N GLN A 341 -42.35 -15.53 -5.05
CA GLN A 341 -42.18 -14.56 -3.94
C GLN A 341 -40.75 -14.19 -3.54
N GLY A 342 -39.77 -15.07 -3.77
CA GLY A 342 -38.41 -14.82 -3.27
C GLY A 342 -37.36 -14.82 -4.37
N ALA A 343 -37.21 -15.95 -5.05
CA ALA A 343 -36.10 -16.17 -5.98
C ALA A 343 -36.24 -15.35 -7.26
N ILE A 344 -37.44 -15.28 -7.87
CA ILE A 344 -37.65 -14.46 -9.07
C ILE A 344 -37.55 -12.98 -8.73
N TYR A 345 -38.16 -12.52 -7.64
CA TYR A 345 -38.02 -11.12 -7.22
C TYR A 345 -36.56 -10.79 -6.92
N SER A 346 -35.83 -11.67 -6.24
CA SER A 346 -34.39 -11.53 -6.04
C SER A 346 -33.64 -11.54 -7.36
N ALA A 347 -33.95 -12.40 -8.34
CA ALA A 347 -33.25 -12.43 -9.64
C ALA A 347 -33.59 -11.26 -10.56
N LEU A 348 -34.82 -10.75 -10.51
CA LEU A 348 -35.25 -9.56 -11.23
C LEU A 348 -34.70 -8.27 -10.59
N THR A 349 -34.41 -8.30 -9.29
CA THR A 349 -33.79 -7.16 -8.57
C THR A 349 -32.27 -7.27 -8.46
N THR A 350 -31.71 -8.48 -8.55
CA THR A 350 -30.26 -8.68 -8.58
C THR A 350 -29.77 -8.54 -10.01
N GLU A 351 -29.05 -7.46 -10.24
CA GLU A 351 -28.36 -7.27 -11.51
C GLU A 351 -27.33 -8.38 -11.68
N SER A 352 -27.51 -9.19 -12.74
CA SER A 352 -26.48 -10.13 -13.15
C SER A 352 -25.32 -9.33 -13.72
N LEU A 353 -24.29 -9.18 -12.90
CA LEU A 353 -23.07 -8.52 -13.32
C LEU A 353 -22.29 -9.47 -14.23
N PRO A 354 -21.65 -8.98 -15.30
CA PRO A 354 -20.85 -9.84 -16.16
C PRO A 354 -19.76 -10.53 -15.32
N PRO A 355 -19.37 -11.77 -15.67
CA PRO A 355 -18.22 -12.40 -15.04
C PRO A 355 -17.03 -11.48 -15.27
N VAL A 356 -16.37 -11.09 -14.19
CA VAL A 356 -15.19 -10.23 -14.25
C VAL A 356 -13.99 -11.01 -13.74
N PRO A 357 -12.79 -10.84 -14.32
CA PRO A 357 -11.59 -11.48 -13.80
C PRO A 357 -11.35 -11.08 -12.34
N GLU A 358 -11.12 -12.08 -11.50
CA GLU A 358 -10.85 -11.88 -10.07
C GLU A 358 -9.35 -11.82 -9.79
N THR A 359 -8.56 -12.54 -10.59
CA THR A 359 -7.10 -12.66 -10.47
C THR A 359 -6.37 -11.92 -11.59
N MET A 360 -5.08 -11.64 -11.40
CA MET A 360 -4.25 -11.00 -12.43
C MET A 360 -4.06 -11.92 -13.65
N GLU A 361 -4.01 -13.23 -13.43
CA GLU A 361 -3.94 -14.28 -14.45
C GLU A 361 -5.16 -14.19 -15.36
N GLU A 362 -6.36 -14.26 -14.78
CA GLU A 362 -7.62 -14.14 -15.51
C GLU A 362 -7.73 -12.78 -16.21
N LEU A 363 -7.27 -11.71 -15.57
CA LEU A 363 -7.26 -10.38 -16.20
C LEU A 363 -6.39 -10.38 -17.46
N SER A 364 -5.19 -10.96 -17.39
CA SER A 364 -4.27 -11.05 -18.54
C SER A 364 -4.81 -11.92 -19.67
N ASP A 365 -5.66 -12.90 -19.36
CA ASP A 365 -6.28 -13.82 -20.30
C ASP A 365 -7.65 -13.36 -20.82
N SER A 366 -8.30 -12.42 -20.12
CA SER A 366 -9.65 -11.93 -20.44
C SER A 366 -9.75 -11.17 -21.76
N GLY A 367 -8.62 -10.71 -22.32
CA GLY A 367 -8.59 -9.84 -23.49
C GLY A 367 -9.11 -8.41 -23.23
N LEU A 368 -9.47 -8.08 -21.99
CA LEU A 368 -9.86 -6.72 -21.61
C LEU A 368 -8.71 -5.75 -21.85
N LYS A 369 -9.04 -4.53 -22.30
CA LYS A 369 -8.06 -3.45 -22.35
C LYS A 369 -7.71 -3.04 -20.92
N ILE A 370 -6.41 -2.96 -20.63
CA ILE A 370 -5.91 -2.58 -19.30
C ILE A 370 -5.34 -1.16 -19.40
N VAL A 371 -5.94 -0.21 -18.70
CA VAL A 371 -5.52 1.18 -18.69
C VAL A 371 -4.70 1.44 -17.43
N THR A 372 -3.63 2.23 -17.54
CA THR A 372 -2.92 2.76 -16.37
C THR A 372 -2.74 4.27 -16.52
N THR A 373 -2.85 5.00 -15.41
CA THR A 373 -2.78 6.48 -15.44
C THR A 373 -1.51 7.04 -14.84
N ARG A 374 -0.69 6.19 -14.19
CA ARG A 374 0.58 6.59 -13.61
C ARG A 374 1.66 6.71 -14.65
N ILE A 375 2.12 7.93 -14.82
CA ILE A 375 3.22 8.31 -15.69
C ILE A 375 4.28 9.06 -14.90
N THR A 376 5.51 8.94 -15.35
CA THR A 376 6.70 9.64 -14.87
C THR A 376 7.28 10.41 -16.05
N PHE A 377 7.77 11.62 -15.79
CA PHE A 377 8.42 12.42 -16.83
C PHE A 377 9.92 12.14 -16.83
N ASP A 378 10.42 11.54 -17.91
CA ASP A 378 11.84 11.37 -18.13
C ASP A 378 12.42 12.67 -18.71
N SER A 379 13.11 13.43 -17.87
CA SER A 379 13.72 14.69 -18.26
C SER A 379 14.79 14.54 -19.34
N ASN A 380 15.43 13.37 -19.45
CA ASN A 380 16.51 13.16 -20.41
C ASN A 380 15.97 12.97 -21.83
N ARG A 381 14.76 12.40 -21.94
CA ARG A 381 14.10 12.11 -23.23
C ARG A 381 12.95 13.04 -23.55
N SER A 382 12.58 13.92 -22.61
CA SER A 382 11.37 14.74 -22.70
C SER A 382 10.11 13.91 -23.01
N LYS A 383 10.06 12.66 -22.53
CA LYS A 383 8.97 11.70 -22.78
C LYS A 383 8.30 11.34 -21.46
N TYR A 384 6.97 11.19 -21.49
CA TYR A 384 6.23 10.55 -20.41
C TYR A 384 6.33 9.03 -20.54
N ASN A 385 6.79 8.38 -19.49
CA ASN A 385 6.90 6.94 -19.38
C ASN A 385 5.88 6.45 -18.36
N SER A 386 5.09 5.44 -18.68
CA SER A 386 4.23 4.79 -17.70
C SER A 386 5.08 4.09 -16.65
N GLU A 387 4.79 4.38 -15.38
CA GLU A 387 5.54 3.79 -14.28
C GLU A 387 5.34 2.28 -14.22
N LEU A 388 4.11 1.81 -14.44
CA LEU A 388 3.84 0.37 -14.45
C LEU A 388 4.44 -0.29 -15.70
N LYS A 389 4.23 0.27 -16.89
CA LYS A 389 4.64 -0.35 -18.16
C LYS A 389 6.14 -0.24 -18.42
N ASP A 390 6.62 1.00 -18.49
CA ASP A 390 7.94 1.32 -19.05
C ASP A 390 9.05 1.22 -18.02
N VAL A 391 8.69 1.25 -16.72
CA VAL A 391 9.62 1.11 -15.60
C VAL A 391 9.49 -0.26 -14.96
N LEU A 392 8.37 -0.57 -14.28
CA LEU A 392 8.26 -1.78 -13.46
C LEU A 392 8.19 -3.07 -14.28
N LEU A 393 7.25 -3.16 -15.23
CA LEU A 393 7.08 -4.36 -16.05
C LEU A 393 8.32 -4.60 -16.91
N ARG A 394 8.89 -3.53 -17.47
CA ARG A 394 10.13 -3.61 -18.22
C ARG A 394 11.28 -4.17 -17.37
N ASP A 395 11.53 -3.61 -16.19
CA ASP A 395 12.61 -4.07 -15.31
C ASP A 395 12.38 -5.51 -14.82
N LEU A 396 11.13 -5.87 -14.51
CA LEU A 396 10.78 -7.25 -14.15
C LEU A 396 11.00 -8.20 -15.33
N ILE A 397 10.57 -7.87 -16.54
CA ILE A 397 10.75 -8.73 -17.73
C ILE A 397 12.23 -8.90 -18.08
N GLU A 398 13.03 -7.82 -17.99
CA GLU A 398 14.45 -7.85 -18.32
C GLU A 398 15.30 -8.63 -17.29
N ASN A 399 14.93 -8.62 -16.01
CA ASN A 399 15.74 -9.23 -14.95
C ASN A 399 15.14 -10.53 -14.37
N LEU A 400 13.90 -10.90 -14.69
CA LEU A 400 13.29 -12.14 -14.21
C LEU A 400 13.90 -13.36 -14.90
N ASP A 401 14.35 -14.34 -14.10
CA ASP A 401 14.79 -15.64 -14.62
C ASP A 401 13.58 -16.44 -15.13
N TRP A 402 13.33 -16.32 -16.44
CA TRP A 402 12.22 -16.98 -17.12
C TRP A 402 12.26 -18.50 -17.01
N LYS A 403 13.44 -19.12 -16.79
CA LYS A 403 13.54 -20.57 -16.59
C LYS A 403 12.99 -20.97 -15.23
N ARG A 404 13.17 -20.12 -14.22
CA ARG A 404 12.69 -20.35 -12.86
C ARG A 404 11.21 -19.98 -12.69
N PHE A 405 10.73 -18.95 -13.39
CA PHE A 405 9.35 -18.45 -13.27
C PHE A 405 8.64 -18.30 -14.63
N PRO A 406 8.48 -19.38 -15.41
CA PRO A 406 7.96 -19.29 -16.77
C PRO A 406 6.50 -18.81 -16.84
N ALA A 407 5.63 -19.27 -15.94
CA ALA A 407 4.23 -18.86 -15.90
C ALA A 407 4.08 -17.35 -15.63
N PHE A 408 4.80 -16.84 -14.63
CA PHE A 408 4.80 -15.41 -14.31
C PHE A 408 5.36 -14.57 -15.46
N PHE A 409 6.44 -15.01 -16.11
CA PHE A 409 7.00 -14.32 -17.28
C PHE A 409 6.00 -14.23 -18.45
N ILE A 410 5.19 -15.27 -18.69
CA ILE A 410 4.12 -15.24 -19.70
C ILE A 410 3.06 -14.20 -19.35
N ILE A 411 2.63 -14.16 -18.08
CA ILE A 411 1.65 -13.18 -17.59
C ILE A 411 2.18 -11.76 -17.74
N LEU A 412 3.43 -11.50 -17.33
CA LEU A 412 4.07 -10.18 -17.47
C LEU A 412 4.13 -9.72 -18.93
N ASN A 413 4.48 -10.61 -19.86
CA ASN A 413 4.53 -10.29 -21.28
C ASN A 413 3.15 -10.02 -21.87
N LYS A 414 2.12 -10.79 -21.48
CA LYS A 414 0.74 -10.53 -21.87
C LYS A 414 0.29 -9.17 -21.34
N LEU A 415 0.48 -8.94 -20.04
CA LEU A 415 0.14 -7.69 -19.36
C LEU A 415 0.80 -6.49 -20.03
N ASN A 416 2.10 -6.55 -20.31
CA ASN A 416 2.83 -5.47 -20.98
C ASN A 416 2.29 -5.15 -22.38
N LYS A 417 1.79 -6.15 -23.12
CA LYS A 417 1.17 -5.96 -24.45
C LYS A 417 -0.24 -5.38 -24.36
N THR A 418 -1.02 -5.80 -23.37
CA THR A 418 -2.43 -5.37 -23.20
C THR A 418 -2.57 -4.01 -22.52
N LEU A 419 -1.52 -3.55 -21.85
CA LEU A 419 -1.55 -2.36 -21.02
C LEU A 419 -1.31 -1.08 -21.84
N THR A 420 -2.28 -0.19 -21.76
CA THR A 420 -2.35 1.09 -22.48
C THR A 420 -2.12 2.24 -21.49
N PRO A 421 -0.99 2.94 -21.59
CA PRO A 421 -0.75 4.11 -20.76
C PRO A 421 -1.58 5.30 -21.24
N VAL A 422 -2.21 6.00 -20.31
CA VAL A 422 -3.11 7.12 -20.56
C VAL A 422 -2.73 8.29 -19.65
N HIS A 423 -2.37 9.43 -20.25
CA HIS A 423 -2.03 10.66 -19.54
C HIS A 423 -3.26 11.56 -19.48
N ILE A 424 -4.11 11.33 -18.48
CA ILE A 424 -5.32 12.14 -18.28
C ILE A 424 -5.39 12.51 -16.79
N PRO A 425 -5.65 13.79 -16.44
CA PRO A 425 -5.94 14.16 -15.06
C PRO A 425 -7.11 13.34 -14.50
N ASN A 426 -7.06 12.97 -13.22
CA ASN A 426 -8.10 12.13 -12.60
C ASN A 426 -9.53 12.67 -12.81
N THR A 427 -9.69 13.99 -12.91
CA THR A 427 -10.98 14.66 -13.15
C THR A 427 -11.53 14.36 -14.53
N ALA A 428 -10.71 14.57 -15.57
CA ALA A 428 -11.04 14.22 -16.94
C ALA A 428 -11.19 12.70 -17.13
N LEU A 429 -10.45 11.87 -16.37
CA LEU A 429 -10.62 10.41 -16.36
C LEU A 429 -12.03 10.03 -15.89
N VAL A 430 -12.49 10.58 -14.77
CA VAL A 430 -13.85 10.37 -14.25
C VAL A 430 -14.89 10.82 -15.25
N GLU A 431 -14.76 12.05 -15.78
CA GLU A 431 -15.70 12.59 -16.77
C GLU A 431 -15.77 11.69 -18.01
N THR A 432 -14.63 11.17 -18.47
CA THR A 432 -14.58 10.27 -19.64
C THR A 432 -15.28 8.94 -19.36
N ILE A 433 -15.13 8.39 -18.15
CA ILE A 433 -15.79 7.15 -17.74
C ILE A 433 -17.30 7.34 -17.64
N ILE A 434 -17.74 8.42 -16.98
CA ILE A 434 -19.17 8.72 -16.79
C ILE A 434 -19.84 9.04 -18.14
N ASN A 435 -19.21 9.87 -18.97
CA ASN A 435 -19.80 10.28 -20.24
C ASN A 435 -19.68 9.20 -21.34
N GLY A 436 -19.02 8.07 -21.08
CA GLY A 436 -18.85 7.03 -22.09
C GLY A 436 -17.93 7.41 -23.25
N SER A 437 -17.02 8.37 -23.07
CA SER A 437 -16.11 8.83 -24.13
C SER A 437 -14.88 7.95 -24.29
N VAL A 438 -13.88 8.39 -25.07
CA VAL A 438 -12.77 7.55 -25.51
C VAL A 438 -11.46 8.06 -24.93
N PHE A 439 -10.69 7.17 -24.32
CA PHE A 439 -9.30 7.47 -23.95
C PHE A 439 -8.43 7.42 -25.20
N GLN A 440 -7.57 8.42 -25.38
CA GLN A 440 -6.50 8.39 -26.37
C GLN A 440 -5.17 8.09 -25.67
N SER A 441 -4.42 7.11 -26.17
CA SER A 441 -3.08 6.85 -25.65
C SER A 441 -2.11 7.92 -26.15
N GLU A 442 -1.29 8.46 -25.23
CA GLU A 442 -0.29 9.48 -25.57
C GLU A 442 0.85 8.90 -26.42
N GLU A 443 1.21 7.62 -26.21
CA GLU A 443 2.27 6.96 -26.96
C GLU A 443 1.85 6.57 -28.38
N ASN A 444 0.57 6.22 -28.56
CA ASN A 444 0.04 5.82 -29.85
C ASN A 444 -1.39 6.34 -30.01
N GLN A 445 -1.53 7.46 -30.71
CA GLN A 445 -2.83 8.09 -30.96
C GLN A 445 -3.83 7.16 -31.66
N SER A 446 -3.36 6.09 -32.34
CA SER A 446 -4.23 5.08 -32.94
C SER A 446 -4.87 4.13 -31.92
N VAL A 447 -4.30 4.00 -30.73
CA VAL A 447 -4.83 3.15 -29.66
C VAL A 447 -5.81 3.96 -28.85
N THR A 448 -7.09 3.73 -29.14
CA THR A 448 -8.21 4.27 -28.39
C THR A 448 -8.82 3.20 -27.48
N VAL A 449 -9.24 3.61 -26.28
CA VAL A 449 -9.97 2.72 -25.36
C VAL A 449 -11.34 3.35 -25.11
N THR A 450 -12.37 2.71 -25.63
CA THR A 450 -13.77 3.13 -25.47
C THR A 450 -14.25 2.80 -24.06
N THR A 451 -14.70 3.80 -23.29
CA THR A 451 -15.28 3.54 -21.95
C THR A 451 -16.70 2.96 -22.02
N SER A 452 -17.27 2.85 -23.23
CA SER A 452 -18.52 2.12 -23.49
C SER A 452 -18.38 0.60 -23.38
N SER A 453 -17.17 0.06 -23.58
CA SER A 453 -16.85 -1.37 -23.41
C SER A 453 -16.24 -1.63 -22.03
N ASN A 454 -16.30 -2.88 -21.58
CA ASN A 454 -15.64 -3.28 -20.33
C ASN A 454 -14.12 -3.12 -20.47
N PHE A 455 -13.50 -2.51 -19.48
CA PHE A 455 -12.05 -2.36 -19.41
C PHE A 455 -11.58 -2.47 -17.96
N ALA A 456 -10.30 -2.76 -17.77
CA ALA A 456 -9.68 -2.75 -16.46
C ALA A 456 -8.80 -1.52 -16.30
N LEU A 457 -8.79 -0.94 -15.12
CA LEU A 457 -7.90 0.12 -14.72
C LEU A 457 -6.92 -0.44 -13.68
N MET A 458 -5.63 -0.34 -13.95
CA MET A 458 -4.56 -0.86 -13.10
C MET A 458 -3.67 0.30 -12.63
N ASP A 459 -3.76 0.62 -11.35
CA ASP A 459 -3.10 1.78 -10.75
C ASP A 459 -2.84 1.54 -9.27
N TYR A 460 -2.25 2.51 -8.57
CA TYR A 460 -2.05 2.44 -7.15
C TYR A 460 -3.36 2.25 -6.40
N HIS A 461 -3.36 1.39 -5.39
CA HIS A 461 -4.52 1.07 -4.57
C HIS A 461 -5.27 2.31 -4.07
N HIS A 462 -4.55 3.30 -3.54
CA HIS A 462 -5.17 4.54 -3.04
C HIS A 462 -5.84 5.36 -4.16
N SER A 463 -5.22 5.40 -5.35
CA SER A 463 -5.74 6.13 -6.51
C SER A 463 -6.98 5.45 -7.08
N LEU A 464 -6.98 4.12 -7.16
CA LEU A 464 -8.15 3.34 -7.57
C LEU A 464 -9.29 3.45 -6.57
N LYS A 465 -9.00 3.43 -5.26
CA LYS A 465 -10.01 3.63 -4.22
C LYS A 465 -10.66 5.00 -4.35
N GLU A 466 -9.86 6.05 -4.48
CA GLU A 466 -10.34 7.41 -4.72
C GLU A 466 -11.18 7.47 -5.99
N LEU A 467 -10.63 7.04 -7.13
CA LEU A 467 -11.34 7.07 -8.39
C LEU A 467 -12.69 6.33 -8.31
N ARG A 468 -12.70 5.16 -7.65
CA ARG A 468 -13.91 4.38 -7.43
C ARG A 468 -14.95 5.16 -6.65
N GLU A 469 -14.58 5.74 -5.52
CA GLU A 469 -15.48 6.53 -4.70
C GLU A 469 -16.05 7.74 -5.48
N THR A 470 -15.24 8.39 -6.33
CA THR A 470 -15.71 9.47 -7.19
C THR A 470 -16.71 8.99 -8.24
N ILE A 471 -16.38 7.91 -8.97
CA ILE A 471 -17.27 7.37 -10.01
C ILE A 471 -18.56 6.85 -9.39
N GLU A 472 -18.51 6.10 -8.28
CA GLU A 472 -19.73 5.62 -7.59
C GLU A 472 -20.59 6.78 -7.06
N PHE A 473 -19.98 7.91 -6.74
CA PHE A 473 -20.70 9.08 -6.27
C PHE A 473 -21.39 9.86 -7.39
N TYR A 474 -20.73 10.03 -8.55
CA TYR A 474 -21.25 10.81 -9.67
C TYR A 474 -21.97 9.99 -10.75
N SER A 475 -21.69 8.69 -10.86
CA SER A 475 -22.45 7.79 -11.73
C SER A 475 -23.79 7.52 -11.07
N GLU A 476 -24.88 8.05 -11.61
CA GLU A 476 -26.26 7.77 -11.18
C GLU A 476 -26.69 6.34 -11.57
N ASN A 477 -25.85 5.35 -11.27
CA ASN A 477 -26.00 3.90 -11.49
C ASN A 477 -25.53 3.36 -12.84
N GLU A 478 -24.84 4.10 -13.70
CA GLU A 478 -24.45 3.59 -15.03
C GLU A 478 -23.18 2.74 -15.05
N VAL A 479 -22.33 2.87 -14.02
CA VAL A 479 -21.01 2.23 -13.97
C VAL A 479 -20.88 1.41 -12.70
N ILE A 480 -20.58 0.11 -12.87
CA ILE A 480 -20.27 -0.79 -11.76
C ILE A 480 -18.77 -0.97 -11.70
N LEU A 481 -18.25 -0.76 -10.49
CA LEU A 481 -16.83 -0.85 -10.19
C LEU A 481 -16.57 -2.03 -9.26
N ARG A 482 -15.91 -3.05 -9.79
CA ARG A 482 -15.50 -4.22 -9.01
C ARG A 482 -14.02 -4.10 -8.67
N LYS A 483 -13.74 -4.04 -7.37
CA LYS A 483 -12.37 -4.18 -6.87
C LYS A 483 -11.98 -5.65 -7.05
N ALA A 484 -10.85 -5.86 -7.69
CA ALA A 484 -10.23 -7.17 -7.79
C ALA A 484 -9.04 -7.31 -6.83
N GLU A 485 -8.41 -8.49 -6.88
CA GLU A 485 -7.28 -8.90 -6.04
C GLU A 485 -6.12 -7.89 -6.04
N ASP A 486 -5.32 -7.91 -4.97
CA ASP A 486 -4.06 -7.18 -4.89
C ASP A 486 -3.06 -7.80 -5.88
N THR A 487 -2.39 -6.97 -6.68
CA THR A 487 -1.41 -7.47 -7.65
C THR A 487 -0.05 -7.63 -6.97
N PRO A 488 0.87 -8.44 -7.51
CA PRO A 488 2.20 -8.58 -6.92
C PRO A 488 3.08 -7.33 -7.12
N PHE A 489 2.63 -6.32 -7.87
CA PHE A 489 3.43 -5.13 -8.15
C PHE A 489 3.43 -4.17 -6.98
N ARG A 490 4.64 -3.83 -6.54
CA ARG A 490 4.89 -2.87 -5.47
C ARG A 490 5.91 -1.85 -5.95
N VAL A 491 5.64 -0.59 -5.67
CA VAL A 491 6.58 0.49 -5.88
C VAL A 491 7.05 0.97 -4.54
N LEU A 492 8.37 1.02 -4.40
CA LEU A 492 9.00 1.70 -3.28
C LEU A 492 9.35 3.12 -3.72
N ILE A 493 8.74 4.11 -3.08
CA ILE A 493 9.13 5.49 -3.20
C ILE A 493 10.07 5.81 -2.05
N LEU A 494 11.25 6.30 -2.40
CA LEU A 494 12.38 6.52 -1.50
C LEU A 494 12.53 8.00 -1.19
N ALA A 495 12.79 8.28 0.09
CA ALA A 495 13.41 9.51 0.51
C ALA A 495 14.93 9.30 0.58
N MET A 496 15.66 10.14 -0.14
CA MET A 496 17.12 10.12 -0.21
C MET A 496 17.67 11.46 0.20
N ILE A 497 18.87 11.45 0.76
CA ILE A 497 19.57 12.67 1.14
C ILE A 497 21.05 12.49 0.87
N ARG A 498 21.70 13.52 0.35
CA ARG A 498 23.15 13.51 0.19
C ARG A 498 23.81 13.30 1.55
N ARG A 499 24.64 12.27 1.66
CA ARG A 499 25.35 11.92 2.89
C ARG A 499 26.24 13.09 3.30
N ASN A 500 25.86 13.75 4.39
CA ASN A 500 26.63 14.82 5.00
C ASN A 500 26.38 14.82 6.51
N TYR A 501 26.94 15.80 7.21
CA TYR A 501 26.76 15.94 8.67
C TYR A 501 25.29 16.17 9.09
N VAL A 502 24.41 16.58 8.18
CA VAL A 502 22.99 16.84 8.45
C VAL A 502 22.16 15.56 8.44
N PHE A 503 22.63 14.52 7.74
CA PHE A 503 21.91 13.26 7.56
C PHE A 503 21.36 12.66 8.87
N PRO A 504 22.16 12.49 9.95
CA PRO A 504 21.68 11.84 11.16
C PRO A 504 20.52 12.59 11.82
N GLU A 505 20.55 13.92 11.83
CA GLU A 505 19.49 14.75 12.40
C GLU A 505 18.21 14.69 11.57
N ILE A 506 18.34 14.75 10.24
CA ILE A 506 17.19 14.60 9.33
C ILE A 506 16.56 13.21 9.47
N SER A 507 17.39 12.16 9.50
CA SER A 507 16.94 10.78 9.70
C SER A 507 16.22 10.62 11.04
N LYS A 508 16.74 11.22 12.13
CA LYS A 508 16.08 11.25 13.44
C LYS A 508 14.70 11.91 13.37
N ILE A 509 14.57 13.05 12.69
CA ILE A 509 13.28 13.75 12.51
C ILE A 509 12.30 12.89 11.72
N PHE A 510 12.73 12.31 10.60
CA PHE A 510 11.90 11.40 9.79
C PHE A 510 11.39 10.22 10.61
N ARG A 511 12.28 9.58 11.38
CA ARG A 511 11.92 8.48 12.28
C ARG A 511 10.85 8.93 13.28
N CYS A 512 11.03 10.07 13.94
CA CYS A 512 10.04 10.57 14.89
C CYS A 512 8.68 10.89 14.23
N LEU A 513 8.67 11.46 13.02
CA LEU A 513 7.45 11.73 12.26
C LEU A 513 6.72 10.45 11.83
N LYS A 514 7.48 9.42 11.46
CA LYS A 514 6.93 8.11 11.10
C LYS A 514 6.42 7.35 12.34
N GLU A 515 7.22 7.24 13.39
CA GLU A 515 6.87 6.54 14.64
C GLU A 515 5.67 7.18 15.35
N SER A 516 5.48 8.49 15.23
CA SER A 516 4.30 9.19 15.77
C SER A 516 3.04 9.06 14.91
N GLY A 517 3.14 8.49 13.70
CA GLY A 517 2.02 8.41 12.74
C GLY A 517 1.64 9.74 12.08
N ILE A 518 2.31 10.85 12.43
CA ILE A 518 2.06 12.16 11.82
C ILE A 518 2.32 12.12 10.31
N TYR A 519 3.39 11.43 9.90
CA TYR A 519 3.74 11.34 8.49
C TYR A 519 2.66 10.60 7.68
N ASP A 520 2.22 9.45 8.17
CA ASP A 520 1.16 8.66 7.53
C ASP A 520 -0.15 9.46 7.48
N LYS A 521 -0.45 10.24 8.52
CA LYS A 521 -1.63 11.11 8.53
C LYS A 521 -1.56 12.22 7.48
N TRP A 522 -0.38 12.77 7.21
CA TRP A 522 -0.21 13.74 6.14
C TRP A 522 -0.40 13.12 4.75
N ILE A 523 0.09 11.89 4.53
CA ILE A 523 -0.15 11.15 3.29
C ILE A 523 -1.66 10.97 3.07
N GLU A 524 -2.37 10.47 4.09
CA GLU A 524 -3.82 10.24 4.05
C GLU A 524 -4.61 11.54 3.81
N THR A 525 -4.22 12.61 4.51
CA THR A 525 -4.86 13.93 4.40
C THR A 525 -4.60 14.56 3.04
N HIS A 526 -3.37 14.42 2.51
CA HIS A 526 -3.02 14.90 1.18
C HIS A 526 -3.83 14.19 0.10
N GLY A 527 -3.91 12.85 0.13
CA GLY A 527 -4.75 12.08 -0.79
C GLY A 527 -6.21 12.50 -0.73
N THR A 528 -6.76 12.62 0.48
CA THR A 528 -8.14 13.09 0.67
C THR A 528 -8.37 14.51 0.14
N LYS A 529 -7.43 15.44 0.33
CA LYS A 529 -7.53 16.80 -0.21
C LYS A 529 -7.41 16.83 -1.74
N GLN A 530 -6.44 16.10 -2.29
CA GLN A 530 -6.26 15.99 -3.74
C GLN A 530 -7.54 15.46 -4.39
N HIS A 531 -8.12 14.44 -3.76
CA HIS A 531 -9.38 13.87 -4.16
C HIS A 531 -10.52 14.91 -4.12
N LEU A 532 -10.68 15.65 -3.03
CA LEU A 532 -11.68 16.73 -2.93
C LEU A 532 -11.48 17.81 -3.99
N PHE A 533 -10.23 18.22 -4.23
CA PHE A 533 -9.90 19.20 -5.25
C PHE A 533 -10.31 18.69 -6.64
N ASN A 534 -9.97 17.44 -6.95
CA ASN A 534 -10.36 16.79 -8.20
C ASN A 534 -11.90 16.74 -8.33
N THR A 535 -12.64 16.37 -7.28
CA THR A 535 -14.12 16.32 -7.35
C THR A 535 -14.77 17.69 -7.63
N LYS A 536 -14.16 18.79 -7.16
CA LYS A 536 -14.66 20.14 -7.39
C LYS A 536 -14.53 20.59 -8.85
N GLU A 537 -13.54 20.07 -9.57
CA GLU A 537 -13.31 20.44 -10.98
C GLU A 537 -14.23 19.72 -11.97
N ILE A 538 -14.97 18.67 -11.53
CA ILE A 538 -15.90 17.93 -12.37
C ILE A 538 -17.09 18.85 -12.72
N LYS A 539 -17.11 19.37 -13.95
CA LYS A 539 -18.00 20.49 -14.35
C LYS A 539 -19.48 20.10 -14.38
N ASN A 540 -19.76 18.82 -14.62
CA ASN A 540 -21.12 18.30 -14.80
C ASN A 540 -21.78 17.88 -13.48
N ALA A 541 -21.04 17.87 -12.38
CA ALA A 541 -21.61 17.65 -11.06
C ALA A 541 -22.41 18.88 -10.63
N LYS A 542 -23.61 18.73 -10.04
CA LYS A 542 -24.30 19.84 -9.36
C LYS A 542 -23.43 20.33 -8.18
N VAL A 543 -22.57 21.32 -8.46
CA VAL A 543 -21.26 21.55 -7.82
C VAL A 543 -21.30 21.79 -6.31
N THR A 544 -22.35 22.39 -5.76
CA THR A 544 -22.35 22.85 -4.37
C THR A 544 -22.95 21.84 -3.38
N GLU A 545 -24.12 21.28 -3.68
CA GLU A 545 -24.80 20.32 -2.80
C GLU A 545 -24.10 18.95 -2.82
N SER A 546 -23.50 18.59 -3.96
CA SER A 546 -22.78 17.35 -4.16
C SER A 546 -21.45 17.32 -3.37
N TYR A 547 -20.69 18.42 -3.32
CA TYR A 547 -19.41 18.47 -2.63
C TYR A 547 -19.55 18.32 -1.10
N ALA A 548 -20.46 19.07 -0.48
CA ALA A 548 -20.68 18.99 0.97
C ALA A 548 -21.14 17.59 1.37
N ASN A 549 -22.03 16.98 0.59
CA ASN A 549 -22.50 15.61 0.83
C ASN A 549 -21.39 14.57 0.65
N PHE A 550 -20.53 14.74 -0.36
CA PHE A 550 -19.36 13.89 -0.56
C PHE A 550 -18.40 13.96 0.63
N PHE A 551 -18.05 15.18 1.05
CA PHE A 551 -17.18 15.42 2.19
C PHE A 551 -17.76 14.84 3.48
N MET A 552 -19.05 15.08 3.74
CA MET A 552 -19.75 14.55 4.91
C MET A 552 -19.81 13.02 4.91
N LYS A 553 -20.10 12.39 3.76
CA LYS A 553 -20.08 10.92 3.61
C LYS A 553 -18.73 10.34 3.99
N ARG A 554 -17.63 10.96 3.52
CA ARG A 554 -16.27 10.49 3.78
C ARG A 554 -15.82 10.73 5.23
N MET A 555 -16.14 11.89 5.80
CA MET A 555 -15.76 12.23 7.18
C MET A 555 -16.54 11.43 8.24
N THR A 556 -17.80 11.11 7.96
CA THR A 556 -18.66 10.36 8.90
C THR A 556 -18.46 8.85 8.78
N GLY A 557 -17.91 8.36 7.66
CA GLY A 557 -17.83 6.92 7.36
C GLY A 557 -19.20 6.27 7.17
N VAL A 558 -20.29 7.05 7.22
CA VAL A 558 -21.66 6.56 7.05
C VAL A 558 -21.91 6.48 5.55
N GLY A 559 -21.82 5.27 4.99
CA GLY A 559 -21.95 5.01 3.55
C GLY A 559 -23.31 5.35 2.93
N GLY A 560 -24.28 5.82 3.70
CA GLY A 560 -25.58 6.27 3.21
C GLY A 560 -25.50 7.65 2.56
N LYS A 561 -26.21 7.85 1.45
CA LYS A 561 -26.53 9.20 0.98
C LYS A 561 -27.20 9.92 2.15
N VAL A 562 -26.58 10.98 2.68
CA VAL A 562 -27.22 11.95 3.60
C VAL A 562 -28.21 12.76 2.75
N GLY A 563 -29.19 12.08 2.17
CA GLY A 563 -30.33 12.72 1.55
C GLY A 563 -31.23 13.19 2.68
N ASN A 564 -31.62 14.45 2.66
CA ASN A 564 -32.57 15.02 3.61
C ASN A 564 -33.95 14.31 3.60
N ASN A 565 -34.21 13.35 2.70
CA ASN A 565 -35.51 12.70 2.56
C ASN A 565 -35.37 11.18 2.33
N ASN A 566 -35.94 10.42 3.28
CA ASN A 566 -36.47 9.06 3.18
C ASN A 566 -35.58 7.95 2.57
N TRP A 567 -35.08 7.10 3.47
CA TRP A 567 -34.71 5.70 3.25
C TRP A 567 -35.52 5.04 2.12
N GLN A 568 -34.85 4.65 1.02
CA GLN A 568 -35.49 3.91 -0.07
C GLN A 568 -35.84 2.45 0.26
N GLU A 569 -35.34 1.92 1.39
CA GLU A 569 -35.85 0.65 1.95
C GLU A 569 -37.32 0.78 2.42
N ALA A 570 -37.87 2.00 2.42
CA ALA A 570 -39.28 2.33 2.64
C ALA A 570 -39.98 2.95 1.41
N LYS A 571 -39.41 2.85 0.19
CA LYS A 571 -40.25 3.06 -1.01
C LYS A 571 -41.17 1.86 -1.13
N SER A 572 -42.42 2.04 -0.72
CA SER A 572 -43.48 1.07 -0.94
C SER A 572 -43.46 0.61 -2.39
N VAL A 573 -43.38 -0.70 -2.60
CA VAL A 573 -43.74 -1.33 -3.87
C VAL A 573 -45.06 -0.70 -4.31
N SER A 574 -45.16 -0.26 -5.57
CA SER A 574 -46.36 0.45 -6.02
C SER A 574 -47.60 -0.37 -5.67
N LEU A 575 -48.56 0.28 -5.04
CA LEU A 575 -49.79 -0.35 -4.56
C LEU A 575 -50.57 -0.99 -5.74
N GLU A 576 -50.30 -0.55 -6.98
CA GLU A 576 -50.77 -1.20 -8.21
C GLU A 576 -50.21 -2.63 -8.39
N PHE A 577 -48.90 -2.84 -8.15
CA PHE A 577 -48.29 -4.16 -8.27
C PHE A 577 -48.76 -5.10 -7.14
N LEU A 578 -48.91 -4.58 -5.92
CA LEU A 578 -49.55 -5.33 -4.82
C LEU A 578 -51.05 -5.54 -5.06
N GLY A 579 -51.72 -4.65 -5.79
CA GLY A 579 -53.15 -4.74 -6.10
C GLY A 579 -53.47 -6.02 -6.88
N VAL A 580 -52.64 -6.38 -7.87
CA VAL A 580 -52.78 -7.66 -8.59
C VAL A 580 -52.59 -8.85 -7.65
N PHE A 581 -51.65 -8.73 -6.70
CA PHE A 581 -51.39 -9.76 -5.70
C PHE A 581 -52.54 -9.92 -4.69
N PHE A 582 -53.17 -8.82 -4.27
CA PHE A 582 -54.32 -8.83 -3.38
C PHE A 582 -55.60 -9.34 -4.05
N VAL A 583 -55.83 -8.98 -5.32
CA VAL A 583 -56.95 -9.53 -6.10
C VAL A 583 -56.78 -11.05 -6.23
N PHE A 584 -55.56 -11.51 -6.50
CA PHE A 584 -55.26 -12.94 -6.52
C PHE A 584 -55.53 -13.60 -5.15
N LEU A 585 -55.02 -13.04 -4.05
CA LEU A 585 -55.29 -13.53 -2.69
C LEU A 585 -56.80 -13.56 -2.33
N MET A 586 -57.57 -12.55 -2.74
CA MET A 586 -59.01 -12.49 -2.50
C MET A 586 -59.76 -13.59 -3.23
N VAL A 587 -59.35 -13.94 -4.46
CA VAL A 587 -59.91 -15.09 -5.19
C VAL A 587 -59.62 -16.39 -4.44
N LEU A 588 -58.45 -16.54 -3.83
CA LEU A 588 -58.07 -17.74 -3.08
C LEU A 588 -58.83 -17.88 -1.78
N VAL A 589 -58.92 -16.80 -1.00
CA VAL A 589 -59.73 -16.79 0.22
C VAL A 589 -61.20 -17.06 -0.12
N GLY A 590 -61.71 -16.54 -1.24
CA GLY A 590 -63.05 -16.84 -1.73
C GLY A 590 -63.25 -18.34 -2.04
N ILE A 591 -62.26 -19.00 -2.65
CA ILE A 591 -62.28 -20.44 -2.92
C ILE A 591 -62.24 -21.24 -1.60
N GLU A 592 -61.40 -20.86 -0.65
CA GLU A 592 -61.31 -21.53 0.66
C GLU A 592 -62.59 -21.36 1.49
N VAL A 593 -63.19 -20.17 1.52
CA VAL A 593 -64.47 -19.93 2.18
C VAL A 593 -65.59 -20.73 1.51
N GLY A 594 -65.58 -20.82 0.17
CA GLY A 594 -66.52 -21.68 -0.56
C GLY A 594 -66.37 -23.16 -0.21
N LEU A 595 -65.14 -23.64 -0.07
CA LEU A 595 -64.85 -25.01 0.37
C LEU A 595 -65.25 -25.25 1.82
N PHE A 596 -64.96 -24.31 2.72
CA PHE A 596 -65.31 -24.37 4.14
C PHE A 596 -66.83 -24.35 4.37
N CYS A 597 -67.56 -23.51 3.65
CA CYS A 597 -69.02 -23.51 3.65
C CYS A 597 -69.59 -24.83 3.08
N GLY A 598 -68.87 -25.46 2.13
CA GLY A 598 -69.16 -26.82 1.68
C GLY A 598 -68.90 -27.90 2.75
N GLU A 599 -67.90 -27.70 3.61
CA GLU A 599 -67.57 -28.60 4.74
C GLU A 599 -68.59 -28.54 5.88
N ILE A 600 -69.27 -27.41 6.09
CA ILE A 600 -70.29 -27.28 7.14
C ILE A 600 -71.49 -28.22 6.91
N ASN A 601 -71.68 -28.73 5.68
CA ASN A 601 -72.72 -29.71 5.36
C ASN A 601 -72.25 -31.18 5.41
N LEU A 602 -71.02 -31.46 5.87
CA LEU A 602 -70.52 -32.84 5.93
C LEU A 602 -71.03 -33.62 7.17
N PRO A 603 -71.57 -34.83 6.99
CA PRO A 603 -72.19 -35.59 8.06
C PRO A 603 -71.19 -35.97 9.17
N ARG A 604 -71.67 -35.91 10.42
CA ARG A 604 -70.96 -36.21 11.71
C ARG A 604 -70.07 -37.46 11.74
N LYS A 605 -70.16 -38.37 10.76
CA LYS A 605 -69.30 -39.56 10.62
C LYS A 605 -67.86 -39.20 10.22
N VAL A 606 -67.64 -38.15 9.44
CA VAL A 606 -66.28 -37.74 8.99
C VAL A 606 -65.46 -37.14 10.14
N TRP A 607 -66.11 -36.40 11.04
CA TRP A 607 -65.45 -35.83 12.23
C TRP A 607 -64.96 -36.89 13.22
N ARG A 608 -65.65 -38.04 13.34
CA ARG A 608 -65.18 -39.18 14.15
C ARG A 608 -63.98 -39.87 13.52
N TRP A 609 -63.95 -39.98 12.19
CA TRP A 609 -62.81 -40.54 11.47
C TRP A 609 -61.59 -39.63 11.60
N TRP A 610 -61.75 -38.31 11.51
CA TRP A 610 -60.67 -37.34 11.67
C TRP A 610 -60.03 -37.39 13.06
N ARG A 611 -60.82 -37.48 14.14
CA ARG A 611 -60.27 -37.70 15.51
C ARG A 611 -59.44 -38.99 15.62
N ASN A 612 -59.87 -40.07 14.95
CA ASN A 612 -59.12 -41.33 14.94
C ASN A 612 -57.80 -41.22 14.18
N VAL A 613 -57.76 -40.45 13.08
CA VAL A 613 -56.53 -40.17 12.34
C VAL A 613 -55.58 -39.30 13.16
N GLN A 614 -56.09 -38.24 13.80
CA GLN A 614 -55.30 -37.34 14.63
C GLN A 614 -54.67 -38.08 15.82
N CYS A 615 -55.39 -39.01 16.45
CA CYS A 615 -54.85 -39.89 17.50
C CYS A 615 -53.74 -40.82 16.98
N ARG A 616 -53.88 -41.38 15.77
CA ARG A 616 -52.84 -42.23 15.16
C ARG A 616 -51.59 -41.43 14.82
N ILE A 617 -51.74 -40.21 14.30
CA ILE A 617 -50.62 -39.30 14.00
C ILE A 617 -49.90 -38.90 15.28
N CYS A 618 -50.62 -38.52 16.35
CA CYS A 618 -50.02 -38.21 17.64
C CYS A 618 -49.24 -39.41 18.25
N LYS A 619 -49.77 -40.63 18.11
CA LYS A 619 -49.09 -41.86 18.58
C LYS A 619 -47.82 -42.13 17.76
N TRP A 620 -47.88 -41.97 16.44
CA TRP A 620 -46.73 -42.11 15.55
C TRP A 620 -45.65 -41.05 15.83
N TRP A 621 -46.04 -39.80 16.09
CA TRP A 621 -45.12 -38.71 16.39
C TRP A 621 -44.38 -38.92 17.72
N LYS A 622 -45.08 -39.44 18.74
CA LYS A 622 -44.45 -39.85 20.01
C LYS A 622 -43.41 -40.96 19.81
N GLU A 623 -43.72 -41.96 18.98
CA GLU A 623 -42.78 -43.04 18.62
C GLU A 623 -41.56 -42.53 17.83
N MET A 624 -41.76 -41.63 16.87
CA MET A 624 -40.67 -40.96 16.14
C MET A 624 -39.74 -40.17 17.07
N LYS A 625 -40.31 -39.43 18.03
CA LYS A 625 -39.53 -38.67 19.02
C LYS A 625 -38.71 -39.61 19.92
N LYS A 626 -39.27 -40.78 20.28
CA LYS A 626 -38.56 -41.84 21.02
C LYS A 626 -37.42 -42.45 20.21
N ARG A 627 -37.63 -42.75 18.92
CA ARG A 627 -36.59 -43.26 18.00
C ARG A 627 -35.45 -42.25 17.81
N ARG A 628 -35.75 -40.96 17.68
CA ARG A 628 -34.71 -39.90 17.59
C ARG A 628 -33.88 -39.81 18.88
N ARG A 629 -34.49 -39.92 20.07
CA ARG A 629 -33.76 -39.95 21.35
C ARG A 629 -32.85 -41.17 21.46
N LEU A 630 -33.31 -42.35 21.05
CA LEU A 630 -32.51 -43.59 21.02
C LEU A 630 -31.35 -43.51 20.01
N ALA A 631 -31.58 -42.92 18.84
CA ALA A 631 -30.52 -42.70 17.85
C ALA A 631 -29.42 -41.75 18.37
N LYS A 632 -29.81 -40.66 19.06
CA LYS A 632 -28.85 -39.75 19.71
C LYS A 632 -28.06 -40.43 20.82
N LEU A 633 -28.69 -41.27 21.64
CA LEU A 633 -28.01 -42.08 22.67
C LEU A 633 -27.03 -43.09 22.05
N LYS A 634 -27.40 -43.72 20.93
CA LYS A 634 -26.52 -44.67 20.22
C LYS A 634 -25.31 -43.96 19.59
N ALA A 635 -25.51 -42.77 19.01
CA ALA A 635 -24.44 -41.94 18.48
C ALA A 635 -23.47 -41.46 19.58
N ALA A 636 -24.01 -41.04 20.74
CA ALA A 636 -23.21 -40.63 21.89
C ALA A 636 -22.37 -41.79 22.46
N LYS A 637 -22.96 -43.00 22.58
CA LYS A 637 -22.21 -44.21 22.97
C LYS A 637 -21.06 -44.50 22.00
N ASN A 638 -21.32 -44.48 20.70
CA ASN A 638 -20.27 -44.71 19.69
C ASN A 638 -19.14 -43.68 19.77
N LEU A 639 -19.45 -42.40 20.07
CA LEU A 639 -18.46 -41.35 20.26
C LEU A 639 -17.57 -41.62 21.48
N ILE A 640 -18.17 -42.02 22.61
CA ILE A 640 -17.43 -42.37 23.84
C ILE A 640 -16.50 -43.57 23.59
N THR A 641 -16.96 -44.60 22.86
CA THR A 641 -16.11 -45.75 22.51
C THR A 641 -14.94 -45.34 21.60
N LYS A 642 -15.17 -44.40 20.67
CA LYS A 642 -14.14 -43.86 19.77
C LYS A 642 -13.11 -43.00 20.51
N LEU A 643 -13.53 -42.30 21.56
CA LEU A 643 -12.63 -41.52 22.42
C LEU A 643 -11.78 -42.40 23.34
N LYS A 644 -12.36 -43.47 23.92
CA LYS A 644 -11.59 -44.46 24.70
C LYS A 644 -10.52 -45.17 23.87
N THR A 645 -10.80 -45.48 22.60
CA THR A 645 -9.84 -46.11 21.68
C THR A 645 -8.75 -45.16 21.17
N ARG A 646 -9.01 -43.85 21.13
CA ARG A 646 -7.95 -42.85 20.86
C ARG A 646 -7.07 -42.57 22.07
N SER A 647 -7.65 -42.55 23.28
CA SER A 647 -6.89 -42.37 24.52
C SER A 647 -5.90 -43.51 24.79
N SER A 648 -6.23 -44.76 24.43
CA SER A 648 -5.30 -45.90 24.59
C SER A 648 -4.16 -45.94 23.56
N ARG A 649 -4.23 -45.18 22.46
CA ARG A 649 -3.13 -45.07 21.47
C ARG A 649 -2.18 -43.90 21.73
N GLY A 650 -2.54 -42.95 22.59
CA GLY A 650 -1.72 -41.77 22.89
C GLY A 650 -0.64 -41.98 23.97
N TYR A 651 -0.49 -43.17 24.53
CA TYR A 651 0.48 -43.49 25.59
C TYR A 651 1.64 -44.40 25.14
N LYS A 652 1.85 -44.53 23.82
CA LYS A 652 2.90 -45.39 23.25
C LYS A 652 3.85 -44.73 22.26
N ASN A 653 3.87 -43.40 22.18
CA ASN A 653 4.92 -42.65 21.48
C ASN A 653 5.49 -41.58 22.38
#